data_AF-A0A2I0NF80-F1
#
_entry.id   AF-A0A2I0NF80-F1
#
_cell.length_a   1.000
_cell.length_b   1.000
_cell.length_c   1.000
_cell.angle_alpha   90.00
_cell.angle_beta   90.00
_cell.angle_gamma   90.00
#
_symmetry.space_group_name_H-M   'P 1'
#
loop_
_entity.id
_entity.type
_entity.pdbx_description
1 polymer ?
#
loop_
_entity_poly.entity_id
_entity_poly.type
_entity_poly.pdbx_seq_one_letter_code
_entity_poly.pdbx_strand_id
1 'polypeptide(L)'
;MKIARKFTTSGKDPFASVTWVKRSSKISNPDGSVVFEMKDAEVPEPWSQLATDIMVSKYFRKAGVPLMDEAGKPMVGKDGKAVTGPERSAKQVIHRLAGCWRHWGEKHGYFDSQADAQAFYDELVYMLVHQIAAPNSPQWFNTGLQWAYGITGPAQGHTYADPKTGEVRLCADAYSHPQPHACFIQSVSDDLVNEGGIMDLWVREARLFKYGSGTGTNFSKLRGENESLSGGGKSSGLMSWLRIGDRAAGAIKSGGTTRRAAKMVCLDLDHPDIESFVNWKVREELKVAAMVEGLKRLPKEQREMAQRLGLTLDYDFNGEAYYTVSGQNSNNSVRIPDAFFDALDRDADWNLTFRTNGKVCRTLKARALWEEIGFAAWRCADPGVQYDTTINAWHTCPNSGRINASNPCSEYMFLDNTACNLASINLLRLYDSRTRTFDVERYEHAIDLWTIVLEISVMMAAFPSREIAELSYRFRTLGLGYANIGAMLMQAGIAYDSEPGRAVCGMLTAILTGRSYRMSAAMAGELGAFAGYEPNREAMLRVIRNHRLAAHGEPRNSKKYENLRVRPIPINHSLIKEGGVRLANAAAILDRASAAWDEALELGIKHGFRNAQTTVIAPTGTIGLLMDCDTTGVEPDFALVKFKKLAGGGYFKIA
;
A
#
# COMPACT_ATOMS: atom_id res chain seq x y z
N MET A 1 23.43 -3.22 -14.30
CA MET A 1 22.59 -4.19 -15.04
C MET A 1 22.28 -3.71 -16.45
N LYS A 2 22.19 -4.63 -17.41
CA LYS A 2 21.70 -4.37 -18.77
C LYS A 2 20.19 -4.21 -18.79
N ILE A 3 19.69 -3.25 -19.56
CA ILE A 3 18.25 -2.98 -19.70
C ILE A 3 17.82 -3.23 -21.14
N ALA A 4 17.01 -4.29 -21.33
CA ALA A 4 16.38 -4.56 -22.62
C ALA A 4 15.30 -3.53 -22.93
N ARG A 5 15.03 -3.32 -24.22
CA ARG A 5 13.90 -2.50 -24.70
C ARG A 5 12.81 -3.42 -25.24
N LYS A 6 11.61 -3.38 -24.68
CA LYS A 6 10.43 -4.17 -25.12
C LYS A 6 9.23 -3.30 -25.48
N PHE A 7 9.20 -2.08 -24.95
CA PHE A 7 8.18 -1.08 -25.25
C PHE A 7 8.68 0.01 -26.20
N THR A 8 9.97 0.33 -26.16
CA THR A 8 10.56 1.49 -26.85
C THR A 8 11.60 1.09 -27.90
N THR A 9 12.02 2.07 -28.70
CA THR A 9 13.13 1.94 -29.65
C THR A 9 14.19 2.99 -29.30
N SER A 10 15.46 2.62 -29.34
CA SER A 10 16.56 3.54 -29.07
C SER A 10 16.50 4.80 -29.95
N GLY A 11 16.75 5.96 -29.36
CA GLY A 11 16.74 7.26 -30.05
C GLY A 11 15.36 7.84 -30.35
N LYS A 12 14.26 7.13 -30.05
CA LYS A 12 12.90 7.68 -30.16
C LYS A 12 12.43 8.22 -28.82
N ASP A 13 11.87 9.43 -28.82
CA ASP A 13 11.27 10.02 -27.63
C ASP A 13 10.00 9.23 -27.23
N PRO A 14 9.96 8.63 -26.03
CA PRO A 14 8.77 7.90 -25.56
C PRO A 14 7.55 8.81 -25.38
N PHE A 15 7.70 10.11 -25.14
CA PHE A 15 6.56 11.04 -25.06
C PHE A 15 5.90 11.25 -26.43
N ALA A 16 6.63 11.08 -27.53
CA ALA A 16 6.08 11.15 -28.88
C ALA A 16 5.27 9.90 -29.29
N SER A 17 5.13 8.90 -28.40
CA SER A 17 4.32 7.70 -28.66
C SER A 17 2.81 7.93 -28.59
N VAL A 18 2.36 9.11 -28.16
CA VAL A 18 0.95 9.51 -28.07
C VAL A 18 0.78 10.97 -28.49
N THR A 19 -0.43 11.32 -28.93
CA THR A 19 -0.85 12.72 -29.07
C THR A 19 -1.11 13.34 -27.71
N TRP A 20 -0.76 14.61 -27.54
CA TRP A 20 -0.98 15.37 -26.31
C TRP A 20 -2.05 16.44 -26.53
N VAL A 21 -2.96 16.57 -25.58
CA VAL A 21 -4.08 17.50 -25.64
C VAL A 21 -4.18 18.32 -24.36
N LYS A 22 -4.75 19.52 -24.47
CA LYS A 22 -5.09 20.36 -23.32
C LYS A 22 -6.50 20.05 -22.86
N ARG A 23 -6.68 19.74 -21.58
CA ARG A 23 -7.99 19.51 -20.95
C ARG A 23 -8.12 20.32 -19.67
N SER A 24 -9.35 20.72 -19.38
CA SER A 24 -9.69 21.32 -18.09
C SER A 24 -10.02 20.22 -17.10
N SER A 25 -9.52 20.35 -15.87
CA SER A 25 -9.96 19.53 -14.74
C SER A 25 -10.75 20.41 -13.79
N LYS A 26 -11.95 19.95 -13.43
CA LYS A 26 -12.86 20.67 -12.55
C LYS A 26 -13.52 19.69 -11.57
N ILE A 27 -13.38 19.97 -10.29
CA ILE A 27 -14.09 19.25 -9.23
C ILE A 27 -15.14 20.18 -8.65
N SER A 28 -16.39 19.73 -8.64
CA SER A 28 -17.54 20.46 -8.11
C SER A 28 -18.22 19.67 -6.99
N ASN A 29 -18.78 20.39 -6.03
CA ASN A 29 -19.70 19.86 -5.03
C ASN A 29 -21.07 19.50 -5.65
N PRO A 30 -21.92 18.73 -4.95
CA PRO A 30 -23.27 18.39 -5.43
C PRO A 30 -24.18 19.60 -5.65
N ASP A 31 -23.92 20.70 -4.94
CA ASP A 31 -24.62 21.99 -5.11
C ASP A 31 -24.11 22.81 -6.32
N GLY A 32 -23.13 22.30 -7.06
CA GLY A 32 -22.54 22.95 -8.23
C GLY A 32 -21.36 23.87 -7.94
N SER A 33 -21.05 24.17 -6.67
CA SER A 33 -19.91 25.02 -6.30
C SER A 33 -18.58 24.36 -6.68
N VAL A 34 -17.59 25.18 -7.09
CA VAL A 34 -16.30 24.68 -7.60
C VAL A 34 -15.31 24.53 -6.45
N VAL A 35 -14.81 23.31 -6.25
CA VAL A 35 -13.80 22.98 -5.23
C VAL A 35 -12.39 23.19 -5.77
N PHE A 36 -12.18 22.84 -7.04
CA PHE A 36 -10.89 22.95 -7.71
C PHE A 36 -11.11 23.09 -9.22
N GLU A 37 -10.36 23.96 -9.87
CA GLU A 37 -10.32 24.06 -11.33
C GLU A 37 -8.89 24.34 -11.81
N MET A 38 -8.45 23.63 -12.84
CA MET A 38 -7.26 23.96 -13.60
C MET A 38 -7.59 23.83 -15.09
N LYS A 39 -7.39 24.92 -15.82
CA LYS A 39 -7.58 24.98 -17.27
C LYS A 39 -6.28 24.64 -17.99
N ASP A 40 -6.44 24.04 -19.17
CA ASP A 40 -5.36 23.77 -20.12
C ASP A 40 -4.24 22.87 -19.58
N ALA A 41 -4.60 21.84 -18.79
CA ALA A 41 -3.65 20.81 -18.37
C ALA A 41 -3.30 19.90 -19.56
N GLU A 42 -2.02 19.73 -19.84
CA GLU A 42 -1.53 18.87 -20.93
C GLU A 42 -1.48 17.40 -20.48
N VAL A 43 -2.22 16.53 -21.16
CA VAL A 43 -2.31 15.09 -20.87
C VAL A 43 -2.31 14.28 -22.18
N PRO A 44 -1.98 12.98 -22.14
CA PRO A 44 -2.17 12.11 -23.30
C PRO A 44 -3.63 12.08 -23.74
N GLU A 45 -3.86 12.19 -25.05
CA GLU A 45 -5.19 12.08 -25.66
C GLU A 45 -5.94 10.79 -25.27
N PRO A 46 -5.29 9.60 -25.17
CA PRO A 46 -6.00 8.38 -24.83
C PRO A 46 -6.48 8.27 -23.38
N TRP A 47 -6.00 9.11 -22.46
CA TRP A 47 -6.43 9.07 -21.06
C TRP A 47 -7.89 9.47 -20.95
N SER A 48 -8.64 8.89 -20.02
CA SER A 48 -10.00 9.37 -19.75
C SER A 48 -10.01 10.75 -19.08
N GLN A 49 -11.18 11.40 -19.05
CA GLN A 49 -11.37 12.60 -18.22
C GLN A 49 -11.16 12.31 -16.74
N LEU A 50 -11.54 11.11 -16.27
CA LEU A 50 -11.32 10.71 -14.87
C LEU A 50 -9.83 10.61 -14.54
N ALA A 51 -9.03 9.95 -15.39
CA ALA A 51 -7.58 9.88 -15.22
C ALA A 51 -6.95 11.29 -15.26
N THR A 52 -7.44 12.15 -16.16
CA THR A 52 -7.07 13.57 -16.22
C THR A 52 -7.36 14.27 -14.90
N ASP A 53 -8.57 14.13 -14.35
CA ASP A 53 -8.97 14.76 -13.10
C ASP A 53 -8.17 14.25 -11.91
N ILE A 54 -7.86 12.95 -11.85
CA ILE A 54 -7.02 12.38 -10.81
C ILE A 54 -5.59 12.91 -10.90
N MET A 55 -4.97 12.89 -12.09
CA MET A 55 -3.64 13.43 -12.31
C MET A 55 -3.55 14.90 -11.89
N VAL A 56 -4.46 15.73 -12.40
CA VAL A 56 -4.41 17.17 -12.21
C VAL A 56 -4.78 17.54 -10.78
N SER A 57 -5.85 16.97 -10.20
CA SER A 57 -6.30 17.36 -8.88
C SER A 57 -5.38 16.85 -7.77
N LYS A 58 -4.83 15.63 -7.89
CA LYS A 58 -4.07 14.98 -6.82
C LYS A 58 -2.56 15.00 -7.03
N TYR A 59 -2.07 14.77 -8.24
CA TYR A 59 -0.65 14.46 -8.46
C TYR A 59 0.16 15.63 -9.01
N PHE A 60 -0.48 16.60 -9.68
CA PHE A 60 0.19 17.85 -10.01
C PHE A 60 0.56 18.61 -8.74
N ARG A 61 1.85 18.91 -8.60
CA ARG A 61 2.38 19.84 -7.62
C ARG A 61 1.74 21.20 -7.86
N LYS A 62 1.19 21.80 -6.81
CA LYS A 62 0.39 23.02 -6.92
C LYS A 62 1.19 24.32 -6.87
N ALA A 63 2.44 24.27 -6.41
CA ALA A 63 3.29 25.44 -6.24
C ALA A 63 4.78 25.08 -6.17
N GLY A 64 5.63 26.06 -6.47
CA GLY A 64 7.08 25.97 -6.36
C GLY A 64 7.78 25.37 -7.59
N VAL A 65 7.05 25.07 -8.67
CA VAL A 65 7.62 24.56 -9.91
C VAL A 65 8.08 25.72 -10.77
N PRO A 66 9.36 25.81 -11.19
CA PRO A 66 9.83 26.85 -12.09
C PRO A 66 9.02 26.90 -13.38
N LEU A 67 8.49 28.08 -13.72
CA LEU A 67 7.82 28.32 -14.99
C LEU A 67 8.86 28.54 -16.08
N MET A 68 8.61 27.98 -17.27
CA MET A 68 9.49 28.11 -18.42
C MET A 68 8.90 29.08 -19.43
N ASP A 69 9.76 29.84 -20.11
CA ASP A 69 9.39 30.65 -21.28
C ASP A 69 9.18 29.79 -22.54
N GLU A 70 8.81 30.41 -23.65
CA GLU A 70 8.59 29.71 -24.94
C GLU A 70 9.86 29.02 -25.47
N ALA A 71 11.04 29.45 -25.04
CA ALA A 71 12.32 28.83 -25.39
C ALA A 71 12.74 27.72 -24.41
N GLY A 72 11.91 27.39 -23.42
CA GLY A 72 12.18 26.38 -22.41
C GLY A 72 13.14 26.81 -21.30
N LYS A 73 13.44 28.11 -21.18
CA LYS A 73 14.29 28.63 -20.10
C LYS A 73 13.45 29.04 -18.88
N PRO A 74 13.95 28.86 -17.65
CA PRO A 74 13.25 29.33 -16.46
C PRO A 74 12.99 30.84 -16.53
N MET A 75 11.73 31.22 -16.37
CA MET A 75 11.33 32.61 -16.26
C MET A 75 11.91 33.20 -14.98
N VAL A 76 12.49 34.40 -15.07
CA VAL A 76 13.07 35.10 -13.93
C VAL A 76 12.27 36.36 -13.65
N GLY A 77 11.87 36.55 -12.40
CA GLY A 77 11.15 37.73 -11.92
C GLY A 77 12.06 38.96 -11.81
N LYS A 78 11.44 40.11 -11.54
CA LYS A 78 12.18 41.39 -11.36
C LYS A 78 13.19 41.36 -10.19
N ASP A 79 13.01 40.43 -9.26
CA ASP A 79 13.87 40.19 -8.10
C ASP A 79 15.03 39.22 -8.39
N GLY A 80 15.20 38.77 -9.64
CA GLY A 80 16.23 37.82 -10.04
C GLY A 80 15.93 36.36 -9.64
N LYS A 81 14.76 36.06 -9.09
CA LYS A 81 14.36 34.70 -8.70
C LYS A 81 13.52 34.03 -9.79
N ALA A 82 13.54 32.70 -9.84
CA ALA A 82 12.67 31.96 -10.74
C ALA A 82 11.20 32.23 -10.43
N VAL A 83 10.41 32.55 -11.45
CA VAL A 83 8.95 32.59 -11.35
C VAL A 83 8.47 31.16 -11.20
N THR A 84 7.62 30.89 -10.21
CA THR A 84 7.13 29.53 -9.94
C THR A 84 5.62 29.44 -10.01
N GLY A 85 5.11 28.23 -10.25
CA GLY A 85 3.70 27.92 -10.31
C GLY A 85 3.42 26.42 -10.10
N PRO A 86 2.25 25.92 -10.55
CA PRO A 86 1.93 24.50 -10.52
C PRO A 86 2.55 23.72 -11.69
N GLU A 87 2.62 22.40 -11.58
CA GLU A 87 2.71 21.54 -12.77
C GLU A 87 1.46 21.74 -13.63
N ARG A 88 1.65 21.75 -14.96
CA ARG A 88 0.57 21.91 -15.95
C ARG A 88 0.56 20.81 -17.01
N SER A 89 1.49 19.87 -16.95
CA SER A 89 1.59 18.75 -17.90
C SER A 89 1.90 17.44 -17.20
N ALA A 90 1.25 16.36 -17.61
CA ALA A 90 1.60 15.02 -17.15
C ALA A 90 3.02 14.63 -17.59
N LYS A 91 3.59 15.23 -18.64
CA LYS A 91 5.01 15.07 -19.01
C LYS A 91 5.93 15.48 -17.86
N GLN A 92 5.64 16.58 -17.19
CA GLN A 92 6.45 17.10 -16.08
C GLN A 92 6.50 16.09 -14.92
N VAL A 93 5.33 15.56 -14.55
CA VAL A 93 5.19 14.56 -13.49
C VAL A 93 5.93 13.27 -13.85
N ILE A 94 5.66 12.74 -15.04
CA ILE A 94 6.27 11.48 -15.52
C ILE A 94 7.80 11.63 -15.60
N HIS A 95 8.28 12.77 -16.12
CA HIS A 95 9.70 13.07 -16.21
C HIS A 95 10.37 13.14 -14.83
N ARG A 96 9.79 13.86 -13.85
CA ARG A 96 10.38 13.92 -12.50
C ARG A 96 10.43 12.58 -11.79
N LEU A 97 9.48 11.68 -12.06
CA LEU A 97 9.50 10.33 -11.53
C LEU A 97 10.58 9.48 -12.20
N ALA A 98 10.45 9.24 -13.51
CA ALA A 98 11.36 8.39 -14.26
C ALA A 98 12.80 8.90 -14.21
N GLY A 99 12.99 10.21 -14.32
CA GLY A 99 14.30 10.85 -14.29
C GLY A 99 14.96 10.81 -12.91
N CYS A 100 14.18 10.97 -11.83
CA CYS A 100 14.71 10.81 -10.47
C CYS A 100 15.17 9.36 -10.22
N TRP A 101 14.37 8.35 -10.57
CA TRP A 101 14.78 6.96 -10.41
C TRP A 101 16.00 6.62 -11.25
N ARG A 102 16.05 7.07 -12.51
CA ARG A 102 17.23 6.94 -13.36
C ARG A 102 18.46 7.58 -12.70
N HIS A 103 18.36 8.83 -12.25
CA HIS A 103 19.46 9.57 -11.65
C HIS A 103 20.05 8.84 -10.43
N TRP A 104 19.18 8.36 -9.53
CA TRP A 104 19.62 7.57 -8.38
C TRP A 104 20.20 6.22 -8.78
N GLY A 105 19.62 5.54 -9.78
CA GLY A 105 20.15 4.29 -10.31
C GLY A 105 21.56 4.45 -10.92
N GLU A 106 21.77 5.50 -11.73
CA GLU A 106 23.09 5.84 -12.32
C GLU A 106 24.12 6.14 -11.24
N LYS A 107 23.76 7.00 -10.27
CA LYS A 107 24.65 7.42 -9.18
C LYS A 107 25.12 6.26 -8.29
N HIS A 108 24.32 5.20 -8.19
CA HIS A 108 24.55 4.07 -7.28
C HIS A 108 24.74 2.73 -8.00
N GLY A 109 25.10 2.74 -9.29
CA GLY A 109 25.62 1.56 -9.98
C GLY A 109 24.57 0.51 -10.38
N TYR A 110 23.31 0.89 -10.59
CA TYR A 110 22.27 -0.05 -11.05
C TYR A 110 22.37 -0.38 -12.55
N PHE A 111 23.06 0.44 -13.35
CA PHE A 111 23.11 0.31 -14.80
C PHE A 111 24.53 0.05 -15.29
N ASP A 112 24.70 -0.86 -16.27
CA ASP A 112 26.03 -1.18 -16.81
C ASP A 112 26.58 -0.05 -17.69
N SER A 113 25.69 0.74 -18.28
CA SER A 113 26.04 1.85 -19.16
C SER A 113 25.01 2.99 -19.10
N GLN A 114 25.38 4.15 -19.65
CA GLN A 114 24.44 5.26 -19.85
C GLN A 114 23.30 4.89 -20.81
N ALA A 115 23.56 3.99 -21.78
CA ALA A 115 22.53 3.51 -22.69
C ALA A 115 21.46 2.68 -21.96
N ASP A 116 21.87 1.87 -20.97
CA ASP A 116 20.96 1.12 -20.12
C ASP A 116 20.14 2.04 -19.22
N ALA A 117 20.77 3.07 -18.65
CA ALA A 117 20.06 4.08 -17.86
C ALA A 117 19.03 4.87 -18.70
N GLN A 118 19.37 5.19 -19.95
CA GLN A 118 18.43 5.81 -20.88
C GLN A 118 17.30 4.85 -21.26
N ALA A 119 17.60 3.57 -21.52
CA ALA A 119 16.58 2.55 -21.79
C ALA A 119 15.61 2.39 -20.62
N PHE A 120 16.14 2.37 -19.38
CA PHE A 120 15.32 2.36 -18.17
C PHE A 120 14.36 3.54 -18.13
N TYR A 121 14.86 4.76 -18.34
CA TYR A 121 14.02 5.95 -18.40
C TYR A 121 12.95 5.85 -19.49
N ASP A 122 13.33 5.46 -20.71
CA ASP A 122 12.42 5.43 -21.86
C ASP A 122 11.28 4.43 -21.64
N GLU A 123 11.60 3.22 -21.17
CA GLU A 123 10.62 2.16 -20.89
C GLU A 123 9.66 2.56 -19.76
N LEU A 124 10.15 3.23 -18.70
CA LEU A 124 9.30 3.74 -17.63
C LEU A 124 8.38 4.85 -18.10
N VAL A 125 8.88 5.81 -18.90
CA VAL A 125 8.05 6.88 -19.47
C VAL A 125 6.95 6.26 -20.32
N TYR A 126 7.29 5.30 -21.19
CA TYR A 126 6.30 4.61 -22.00
C TYR A 126 5.23 3.93 -21.13
N MET A 127 5.62 3.15 -20.12
CA MET A 127 4.67 2.46 -19.26
C MET A 127 3.76 3.42 -18.48
N LEU A 128 4.27 4.57 -18.03
CA LEU A 128 3.47 5.57 -17.34
C LEU A 128 2.51 6.29 -18.29
N VAL A 129 2.96 6.66 -19.50
CA VAL A 129 2.13 7.32 -20.53
C VAL A 129 1.01 6.39 -21.01
N HIS A 130 1.30 5.11 -21.19
CA HIS A 130 0.34 4.10 -21.66
C HIS A 130 -0.47 3.45 -20.52
N GLN A 131 -0.32 3.93 -19.27
CA GLN A 131 -1.02 3.43 -18.08
C GLN A 131 -0.82 1.91 -17.86
N ILE A 132 0.34 1.38 -18.24
CA ILE A 132 0.72 -0.03 -18.04
C ILE A 132 1.04 -0.28 -16.57
N ALA A 133 1.60 0.71 -15.88
CA ALA A 133 1.90 0.61 -14.46
C ALA A 133 1.89 1.99 -13.79
N ALA A 134 1.66 2.00 -12.48
CA ALA A 134 1.73 3.20 -11.67
C ALA A 134 2.31 2.89 -10.27
N PRO A 135 3.16 3.77 -9.72
CA PRO A 135 3.60 3.66 -8.33
C PRO A 135 2.52 4.16 -7.36
N ASN A 136 2.68 3.89 -6.08
CA ASN A 136 1.79 4.40 -5.03
C ASN A 136 1.75 5.93 -4.95
N SER A 137 0.66 6.48 -4.43
CA SER A 137 0.43 7.94 -4.37
C SER A 137 1.58 8.77 -3.77
N PRO A 138 2.23 8.39 -2.64
CA PRO A 138 3.41 9.12 -2.15
C PRO A 138 4.56 9.30 -3.15
N GLN A 139 4.78 8.37 -4.08
CA GLN A 139 5.76 8.54 -5.14
C GLN A 139 5.38 9.71 -6.04
N TRP A 140 4.11 9.73 -6.49
CA TRP A 140 3.58 10.84 -7.27
C TRP A 140 3.67 12.17 -6.52
N PHE A 141 3.49 12.21 -5.19
CA PHE A 141 3.54 13.46 -4.43
C PHE A 141 4.96 14.00 -4.24
N ASN A 142 5.93 13.11 -3.97
CA ASN A 142 7.20 13.52 -3.35
C ASN A 142 8.43 13.26 -4.23
N THR A 143 8.37 12.26 -5.12
CA THR A 143 9.56 11.81 -5.86
C THR A 143 9.96 12.80 -6.95
N GLY A 144 11.25 13.14 -6.97
CA GLY A 144 11.85 13.99 -8.00
C GLY A 144 11.59 15.49 -7.85
N LEU A 145 10.94 15.96 -6.78
CA LEU A 145 10.69 17.39 -6.59
C LEU A 145 11.99 18.21 -6.47
N GLN A 146 12.95 17.74 -5.68
CA GLN A 146 14.26 18.39 -5.58
C GLN A 146 15.07 18.21 -6.87
N TRP A 147 15.09 16.99 -7.43
CA TRP A 147 15.87 16.66 -8.62
C TRP A 147 15.43 17.46 -9.86
N ALA A 148 14.12 17.53 -10.12
CA ALA A 148 13.60 18.19 -11.32
C ALA A 148 13.44 19.71 -11.15
N TYR A 149 13.11 20.18 -9.94
CA TYR A 149 12.66 21.56 -9.71
C TYR A 149 13.48 22.34 -8.67
N GLY A 150 14.44 21.70 -7.99
CA GLY A 150 15.19 22.32 -6.89
C GLY A 150 14.34 22.59 -5.65
N ILE A 151 13.15 22.00 -5.53
CA ILE A 151 12.24 22.24 -4.40
C ILE A 151 12.83 21.59 -3.14
N THR A 152 13.02 22.40 -2.11
CA THR A 152 13.42 22.00 -0.75
C THR A 152 12.36 22.43 0.28
N GLY A 153 12.66 22.30 1.57
CA GLY A 153 11.81 22.77 2.66
C GLY A 153 12.48 22.56 4.01
N PRO A 154 11.97 23.16 5.10
CA PRO A 154 12.57 23.00 6.42
C PRO A 154 12.59 21.52 6.84
N ALA A 155 13.65 21.09 7.52
CA ALA A 155 13.76 19.77 8.10
C ALA A 155 12.64 19.51 9.13
N GLN A 156 12.12 18.28 9.19
CA GLN A 156 10.96 17.92 10.03
C GLN A 156 11.19 16.70 10.92
N GLY A 157 12.46 16.32 11.10
CA GLY A 157 12.84 15.16 11.91
C GLY A 157 12.82 13.83 11.14
N HIS A 158 12.77 13.87 9.81
CA HIS A 158 12.97 12.68 8.99
C HIS A 158 14.44 12.25 8.97
N THR A 159 14.67 10.96 8.81
CA THR A 159 16.01 10.35 8.72
C THR A 159 16.11 9.50 7.46
N TYR A 160 17.32 9.35 6.92
CA TYR A 160 17.61 8.48 5.79
C TYR A 160 18.85 7.63 6.08
N ALA A 161 18.97 6.49 5.43
CA ALA A 161 20.19 5.68 5.46
C ALA A 161 21.09 6.08 4.30
N ASP A 162 22.37 6.38 4.59
CA ASP A 162 23.35 6.67 3.55
C ASP A 162 23.49 5.46 2.60
N PRO A 163 23.28 5.62 1.29
CA PRO A 163 23.31 4.50 0.37
C PRO A 163 24.63 3.75 0.27
N LYS A 164 25.76 4.37 0.65
CA LYS A 164 27.09 3.77 0.59
C LYS A 164 27.46 3.09 1.90
N THR A 165 27.16 3.71 3.03
CA THR A 165 27.58 3.20 4.36
C THR A 165 26.48 2.50 5.13
N GLY A 166 25.21 2.73 4.79
CA GLY A 166 24.05 2.30 5.56
C GLY A 166 23.82 3.11 6.84
N GLU A 167 24.64 4.11 7.14
CA GLU A 167 24.54 4.92 8.36
C GLU A 167 23.29 5.83 8.30
N VAL A 168 22.49 5.82 9.37
CA VAL A 168 21.28 6.64 9.45
C VAL A 168 21.60 8.06 9.92
N ARG A 169 21.12 9.06 9.16
CA ARG A 169 21.34 10.50 9.40
C ARG A 169 20.04 11.28 9.30
N LEU A 170 19.99 12.45 9.97
CA LEU A 170 18.89 13.39 9.83
C LEU A 170 18.91 14.04 8.45
N CYS A 171 17.72 14.23 7.87
CA CYS A 171 17.57 14.96 6.62
C CYS A 171 17.83 16.46 6.86
N ALA A 172 18.63 17.07 5.99
CA ALA A 172 18.88 18.52 6.02
C ALA A 172 17.64 19.34 5.60
N ASP A 173 16.76 18.74 4.79
CA ASP A 173 15.54 19.38 4.27
C ASP A 173 14.45 18.33 4.01
N ALA A 174 13.27 18.80 3.58
CA ALA A 174 12.07 17.99 3.39
C ALA A 174 12.02 17.12 2.11
N TYR A 175 12.84 17.37 1.09
CA TYR A 175 12.64 16.81 -0.26
C TYR A 175 13.90 16.31 -0.98
N SER A 176 15.12 16.63 -0.51
CA SER A 176 16.35 16.01 -1.04
C SER A 176 16.34 14.49 -0.92
N HIS A 177 15.73 13.98 0.14
CA HIS A 177 15.31 12.60 0.26
C HIS A 177 13.79 12.55 0.35
N PRO A 178 13.07 12.02 -0.66
CA PRO A 178 11.61 11.99 -0.65
C PRO A 178 11.07 10.96 0.36
N GLN A 179 9.77 11.05 0.69
CA GLN A 179 9.01 9.97 1.34
C GLN A 179 8.18 9.22 0.29
N PRO A 180 8.74 8.21 -0.42
CA PRO A 180 8.04 7.49 -1.48
C PRO A 180 7.18 6.32 -0.97
N HIS A 181 7.36 5.88 0.28
CA HIS A 181 6.70 4.68 0.81
C HIS A 181 5.25 4.99 1.19
N ALA A 182 4.32 4.07 0.91
CA ALA A 182 2.91 4.23 1.28
C ALA A 182 2.54 3.53 2.58
N CYS A 183 3.23 2.45 2.90
CA CYS A 183 2.86 1.53 3.95
C CYS A 183 3.96 1.49 5.01
N PHE A 184 3.59 1.69 6.26
CA PHE A 184 4.50 1.63 7.40
C PHE A 184 3.92 0.70 8.47
N ILE A 185 4.78 -0.06 9.10
CA ILE A 185 4.49 -0.81 10.32
C ILE A 185 5.32 -0.16 11.42
N GLN A 186 4.73 0.15 12.57
CA GLN A 186 5.41 0.75 13.70
C GLN A 186 5.13 -0.04 14.98
N SER A 187 6.12 -0.14 15.85
CA SER A 187 5.92 -0.64 17.21
C SER A 187 5.54 0.48 18.18
N VAL A 188 4.94 0.08 19.29
CA VAL A 188 4.74 0.90 20.48
C VAL A 188 5.16 0.12 21.72
N SER A 189 5.88 0.80 22.60
CA SER A 189 6.22 0.31 23.94
C SER A 189 5.21 0.82 24.95
N ASP A 190 5.02 0.07 26.04
CA ASP A 190 4.16 0.46 27.17
C ASP A 190 4.83 1.53 28.04
N ASP A 191 5.11 2.67 27.42
CA ASP A 191 5.73 3.87 27.96
C ASP A 191 4.98 5.09 27.44
N LEU A 192 4.81 6.12 28.28
CA LEU A 192 4.01 7.29 27.89
C LEU A 192 4.76 8.26 26.98
N VAL A 193 5.99 8.66 27.32
CA VAL A 193 6.63 9.89 26.77
C VAL A 193 8.01 9.67 26.16
N ASN A 194 8.66 8.52 26.40
CA ASN A 194 10.00 8.24 25.89
C ASN A 194 9.96 7.81 24.41
N GLU A 195 11.13 7.77 23.79
CA GLU A 195 11.29 7.26 22.42
C GLU A 195 10.73 5.83 22.30
N GLY A 196 9.91 5.59 21.27
CA GLY A 196 9.18 4.33 21.10
C GLY A 196 7.93 4.18 21.97
N GLY A 197 7.62 5.12 22.87
CA GLY A 197 6.40 5.16 23.67
C GLY A 197 5.17 5.67 22.91
N ILE A 198 4.07 5.86 23.64
CA ILE A 198 2.74 6.22 23.11
C ILE A 198 2.74 7.60 22.44
N MET A 199 3.26 8.64 23.13
CA MET A 199 3.24 10.00 22.59
C MET A 199 4.23 10.16 21.43
N ASP A 200 5.37 9.47 21.47
CA ASP A 200 6.34 9.44 20.36
C ASP A 200 5.75 8.77 19.11
N LEU A 201 4.99 7.68 19.26
CA LEU A 201 4.28 7.06 18.13
C LEU A 201 3.43 8.08 17.39
N TRP A 202 2.67 8.93 18.08
CA TRP A 202 1.79 9.90 17.42
C TRP A 202 2.56 11.00 16.70
N VAL A 203 3.72 11.39 17.22
CA VAL A 203 4.65 12.31 16.52
C VAL A 203 5.15 11.66 15.22
N ARG A 204 5.57 10.40 15.27
CA ARG A 204 6.01 9.64 14.09
C ARG A 204 4.88 9.46 13.07
N GLU A 205 3.66 9.15 13.51
CA GLU A 205 2.48 9.05 12.66
C GLU A 205 2.11 10.39 12.00
N ALA A 206 2.21 11.50 12.73
CA ALA A 206 1.95 12.82 12.17
C ALA A 206 2.93 13.16 11.02
N ARG A 207 4.22 12.80 11.18
CA ARG A 207 5.21 12.92 10.10
C ARG A 207 4.80 12.07 8.88
N LEU A 208 4.34 10.84 9.08
CA LEU A 208 3.90 9.97 7.98
C LEU A 208 2.69 10.53 7.23
N PHE A 209 1.66 10.92 7.97
CA PHE A 209 0.42 11.42 7.39
C PHE A 209 0.67 12.66 6.57
N LYS A 210 1.49 13.60 7.07
CA LYS A 210 1.83 14.85 6.36
C LYS A 210 2.30 14.63 4.92
N TYR A 211 3.02 13.54 4.65
CA TYR A 211 3.58 13.23 3.34
C TYR A 211 2.82 12.15 2.55
N GLY A 212 1.63 11.75 3.00
CA GLY A 212 0.69 10.94 2.22
C GLY A 212 0.69 9.44 2.53
N SER A 213 1.44 9.02 3.55
CA SER A 213 1.62 7.61 3.90
C SER A 213 0.69 7.15 5.02
N GLY A 214 0.43 5.86 5.08
CA GLY A 214 -0.36 5.22 6.12
C GLY A 214 0.49 4.32 7.02
N THR A 215 -0.02 4.01 8.20
CA THR A 215 0.70 3.33 9.28
C THR A 215 -0.16 2.26 9.94
N GLY A 216 0.44 1.19 10.43
CA GLY A 216 -0.23 0.28 11.34
C GLY A 216 0.66 -0.14 12.50
N THR A 217 0.01 -0.45 13.61
CA THR A 217 0.66 -0.77 14.87
C THR A 217 -0.13 -1.81 15.62
N ASN A 218 0.58 -2.77 16.20
CA ASN A 218 0.01 -3.69 17.17
C ASN A 218 0.16 -3.11 18.57
N PHE A 219 -0.98 -2.87 19.22
CA PHE A 219 -1.06 -2.24 20.52
C PHE A 219 -1.08 -3.23 21.69
N SER A 220 -0.90 -4.53 21.41
CA SER A 220 -1.01 -5.60 22.42
C SER A 220 0.06 -5.53 23.51
N LYS A 221 1.12 -4.75 23.32
CA LYS A 221 2.12 -4.48 24.36
C LYS A 221 1.62 -3.53 25.43
N LEU A 222 0.64 -2.67 25.13
CA LEU A 222 0.09 -1.74 26.11
C LEU A 222 -0.69 -2.49 27.16
N ARG A 223 -0.54 -2.08 28.42
CA ARG A 223 -1.26 -2.73 29.53
C ARG A 223 -2.77 -2.47 29.43
N GLY A 224 -3.56 -3.49 29.74
CA GLY A 224 -5.01 -3.44 29.75
C GLY A 224 -5.57 -2.61 30.91
N GLU A 225 -6.89 -2.43 30.91
CA GLU A 225 -7.58 -1.74 31.99
C GLU A 225 -7.33 -2.45 33.33
N ASN A 226 -7.22 -1.67 34.41
CA ASN A 226 -6.98 -2.15 35.79
C ASN A 226 -5.58 -2.75 36.07
N GLU A 227 -4.69 -2.86 35.09
CA GLU A 227 -3.29 -3.24 35.36
C GLU A 227 -2.57 -2.16 36.19
N SER A 228 -1.65 -2.58 37.07
CA SER A 228 -0.97 -1.67 38.00
C SER A 228 -0.04 -0.69 37.29
N LEU A 229 0.08 0.52 37.83
CA LEU A 229 1.06 1.53 37.45
C LEU A 229 2.20 1.61 38.48
N SER A 230 3.41 1.93 38.03
CA SER A 230 4.60 2.04 38.91
C SER A 230 4.44 3.09 40.00
N GLY A 231 3.68 4.16 39.74
CA GLY A 231 3.40 5.25 40.70
C GLY A 231 2.27 4.99 41.70
N GLY A 232 1.70 3.78 41.79
CA GLY A 232 0.66 3.46 42.77
C GLY A 232 -0.78 3.74 42.31
N GLY A 233 -1.12 3.37 41.08
CA GLY A 233 -2.47 3.51 40.51
C GLY A 233 -2.84 2.37 39.55
N LYS A 234 -3.94 2.53 38.81
CA LYS A 234 -4.40 1.58 37.78
C LYS A 234 -4.40 2.23 36.39
N SER A 235 -4.08 1.44 35.38
CA SER A 235 -4.15 1.83 33.98
C SER A 235 -5.58 2.18 33.57
N SER A 236 -5.71 3.21 32.73
CA SER A 236 -6.96 3.59 32.04
C SER A 236 -7.30 2.66 30.86
N GLY A 237 -6.49 1.64 30.62
CA GLY A 237 -6.64 0.64 29.57
C GLY A 237 -6.27 1.13 28.17
N LEU A 238 -6.10 0.18 27.26
CA LEU A 238 -5.73 0.40 25.87
C LEU A 238 -6.70 1.36 25.17
N MET A 239 -7.99 1.18 25.41
CA MET A 239 -9.05 1.93 24.71
C MET A 239 -8.94 3.45 24.92
N SER A 240 -8.40 3.89 26.05
CA SER A 240 -8.19 5.32 26.33
C SER A 240 -7.15 5.93 25.39
N TRP A 241 -6.05 5.22 25.11
CA TRP A 241 -5.02 5.67 24.18
C TRP A 241 -5.48 5.59 22.73
N LEU A 242 -6.21 4.53 22.36
CA LEU A 242 -6.77 4.39 21.01
C LEU A 242 -7.73 5.53 20.65
N ARG A 243 -8.55 5.99 21.61
CA ARG A 243 -9.42 7.16 21.41
C ARG A 243 -8.64 8.43 21.09
N ILE A 244 -7.48 8.64 21.71
CA ILE A 244 -6.67 9.82 21.43
C ILE A 244 -5.99 9.68 20.06
N GLY A 245 -5.45 8.50 19.74
CA GLY A 245 -4.85 8.23 18.42
C GLY A 245 -5.86 8.38 17.27
N ASP A 246 -7.11 7.95 17.48
CA ASP A 246 -8.22 8.16 16.53
C ASP A 246 -8.48 9.65 16.27
N ARG A 247 -8.52 10.46 17.33
CA ARG A 247 -8.69 11.93 17.21
C ARG A 247 -7.52 12.61 16.52
N ALA A 248 -6.29 12.18 16.82
CA ALA A 248 -5.10 12.69 16.15
C ALA A 248 -5.13 12.38 14.64
N ALA A 249 -5.49 11.15 14.26
CA ALA A 249 -5.62 10.76 12.86
C ALA A 249 -6.71 11.55 12.12
N GLY A 250 -7.86 11.80 12.76
CA GLY A 250 -8.95 12.60 12.18
C GLY A 250 -8.59 14.08 11.96
N ALA A 251 -7.69 14.65 12.76
CA ALA A 251 -7.27 16.04 12.65
C ALA A 251 -6.24 16.30 11.53
N ILE A 252 -5.49 15.28 11.11
CA ILE A 252 -4.37 15.44 10.18
C ILE A 252 -4.79 15.11 8.75
N LYS A 253 -4.68 16.12 7.88
CA LYS A 253 -4.88 15.97 6.43
C LYS A 253 -3.62 15.41 5.75
N SER A 254 -3.77 14.26 5.10
CA SER A 254 -2.66 13.49 4.57
C SER A 254 -2.13 14.04 3.22
N GLY A 255 -0.80 14.13 3.10
CA GLY A 255 -0.11 14.61 1.89
C GLY A 255 -0.29 16.10 1.61
N GLY A 256 -0.78 16.89 2.58
CA GLY A 256 -1.16 18.29 2.35
C GLY A 256 -2.37 18.46 1.41
N THR A 257 -3.16 17.40 1.20
CA THR A 257 -4.36 17.39 0.35
C THR A 257 -5.62 17.15 1.19
N THR A 258 -6.80 17.01 0.58
CA THR A 258 -8.06 16.71 1.30
C THR A 258 -8.18 15.26 1.80
N ARG A 259 -7.13 14.44 1.70
CA ARG A 259 -7.17 13.01 2.07
C ARG A 259 -7.08 12.83 3.59
N ARG A 260 -7.89 11.94 4.18
CA ARG A 260 -7.77 11.54 5.59
C ARG A 260 -6.51 10.69 5.84
N ALA A 261 -5.98 10.74 7.06
CA ALA A 261 -4.96 9.80 7.51
C ALA A 261 -5.46 8.35 7.40
N ALA A 262 -4.54 7.41 7.18
CA ALA A 262 -4.85 5.98 7.10
C ALA A 262 -4.08 5.23 8.19
N LYS A 263 -4.80 4.59 9.09
CA LYS A 263 -4.25 3.92 10.28
C LYS A 263 -4.82 2.49 10.41
N MET A 264 -3.97 1.52 10.75
CA MET A 264 -4.36 0.19 11.22
C MET A 264 -4.06 0.07 12.73
N VAL A 265 -5.02 -0.45 13.48
CA VAL A 265 -4.88 -0.82 14.88
C VAL A 265 -5.04 -2.32 14.99
N CYS A 266 -3.96 -3.02 15.34
CA CYS A 266 -3.97 -4.47 15.58
C CYS A 266 -4.02 -4.76 17.08
N LEU A 267 -4.77 -5.79 17.46
CA LEU A 267 -4.82 -6.31 18.84
C LEU A 267 -4.78 -7.84 18.83
N ASP A 268 -3.93 -8.44 19.65
CA ASP A 268 -3.83 -9.88 19.83
C ASP A 268 -5.02 -10.37 20.65
N LEU A 269 -5.54 -11.54 20.27
CA LEU A 269 -6.83 -12.05 20.75
C LEU A 269 -6.85 -12.41 22.24
N ASP A 270 -5.70 -12.52 22.90
CA ASP A 270 -5.55 -12.79 24.33
C ASP A 270 -5.43 -11.50 25.17
N HIS A 271 -5.57 -10.32 24.57
CA HIS A 271 -5.45 -9.06 25.29
C HIS A 271 -6.60 -8.85 26.30
N PRO A 272 -6.36 -8.30 27.51
CA PRO A 272 -7.41 -8.09 28.51
C PRO A 272 -8.61 -7.27 28.00
N ASP A 273 -8.35 -6.26 27.17
CA ASP A 273 -9.35 -5.35 26.62
C ASP A 273 -10.01 -5.84 25.30
N ILE A 274 -9.83 -7.11 24.91
CA ILE A 274 -10.24 -7.62 23.58
C ILE A 274 -11.73 -7.44 23.28
N GLU A 275 -12.63 -7.76 24.20
CA GLU A 275 -14.09 -7.61 23.98
C GLU A 275 -14.48 -6.15 23.77
N SER A 276 -13.85 -5.23 24.53
CA SER A 276 -14.08 -3.78 24.37
C SER A 276 -13.59 -3.29 23.02
N PHE A 277 -12.47 -3.83 22.54
CA PHE A 277 -11.92 -3.52 21.22
C PHE A 277 -12.80 -4.03 20.09
N VAL A 278 -13.21 -5.31 20.14
CA VAL A 278 -14.11 -5.94 19.15
C VAL A 278 -15.42 -5.18 19.02
N ASN A 279 -16.04 -4.84 20.14
CA ASN A 279 -17.34 -4.17 20.15
C ASN A 279 -17.23 -2.63 20.04
N TRP A 280 -16.03 -2.07 19.88
CA TRP A 280 -15.82 -0.62 19.95
C TRP A 280 -16.65 0.11 18.89
N LYS A 281 -16.46 -0.19 17.60
CA LYS A 281 -17.17 0.50 16.53
C LYS A 281 -18.68 0.24 16.56
N VAL A 282 -19.12 -0.98 16.89
CA VAL A 282 -20.54 -1.31 17.07
C VAL A 282 -21.21 -0.36 18.07
N ARG A 283 -20.56 -0.09 19.21
CA ARG A 283 -21.07 0.84 20.22
C ARG A 283 -21.11 2.27 19.71
N GLU A 284 -20.12 2.69 18.91
CA GLU A 284 -20.04 4.03 18.35
C GLU A 284 -21.11 4.25 17.25
N GLU A 285 -21.37 3.25 16.42
CA GLU A 285 -22.49 3.25 15.45
C GLU A 285 -23.85 3.41 16.14
N LEU A 286 -24.05 2.75 17.28
CA LEU A 286 -25.28 2.93 18.08
C LEU A 286 -25.40 4.36 18.65
N LYS A 287 -24.29 4.99 19.04
CA LYS A 287 -24.29 6.40 19.48
C LYS A 287 -24.65 7.33 18.32
N VAL A 288 -24.10 7.11 17.13
CA VAL A 288 -24.46 7.89 15.92
C VAL A 288 -25.96 7.78 15.66
N ALA A 289 -26.51 6.56 15.62
CA ALA A 289 -27.94 6.35 15.44
C ALA A 289 -28.78 7.07 16.50
N ALA A 290 -28.39 6.98 17.78
CA ALA A 290 -29.10 7.66 18.86
C ALA A 290 -29.08 9.19 18.72
N MET A 291 -27.96 9.78 18.31
CA MET A 291 -27.85 11.22 18.07
C MET A 291 -28.69 11.67 16.88
N VAL A 292 -28.60 10.96 15.76
CA VAL A 292 -29.33 11.29 14.52
C VAL A 292 -30.85 11.16 14.73
N GLU A 293 -31.31 10.07 15.34
CA GLU A 293 -32.74 9.90 15.62
C GLU A 293 -33.24 10.81 16.75
N GLY A 294 -32.39 11.09 17.75
CA GLY A 294 -32.68 12.01 18.85
C GLY A 294 -32.92 13.43 18.36
N LEU A 295 -32.10 13.93 17.42
CA LEU A 295 -32.24 15.27 16.84
C LEU A 295 -33.63 15.47 16.19
N LYS A 296 -34.17 14.43 15.55
CA LYS A 296 -35.50 14.46 14.90
C LYS A 296 -36.64 14.61 15.92
N ARG A 297 -36.43 14.13 17.15
CA ARG A 297 -37.43 14.07 18.24
C ARG A 297 -37.36 15.25 19.20
N LEU A 298 -36.38 16.15 19.07
CA LEU A 298 -36.27 17.31 19.94
C LEU A 298 -37.51 18.24 19.81
N PRO A 299 -37.87 18.97 20.88
CA PRO A 299 -38.90 20.01 20.83
C PRO A 299 -38.63 21.03 19.73
N LYS A 300 -39.69 21.68 19.22
CA LYS A 300 -39.61 22.65 18.12
C LYS A 300 -38.53 23.72 18.35
N GLU A 301 -38.49 24.31 19.55
CA GLU A 301 -37.53 25.35 19.93
C GLU A 301 -36.06 24.89 19.80
N GLN A 302 -35.76 23.64 20.19
CA GLN A 302 -34.40 23.09 20.08
C GLN A 302 -34.04 22.75 18.64
N ARG A 303 -35.00 22.32 17.81
CA ARG A 303 -34.75 22.10 16.37
C ARG A 303 -34.51 23.40 15.62
N GLU A 304 -35.25 24.46 15.96
CA GLU A 304 -35.00 25.80 15.43
C GLU A 304 -33.63 26.33 15.87
N MET A 305 -33.23 26.07 17.12
CA MET A 305 -31.89 26.40 17.61
C MET A 305 -30.80 25.61 16.87
N ALA A 306 -30.98 24.31 16.64
CA ALA A 306 -30.05 23.49 15.88
C ALA A 306 -29.89 24.01 14.44
N GLN A 307 -31.00 24.34 13.78
CA GLN A 307 -30.98 24.94 12.44
C GLN A 307 -30.25 26.29 12.42
N ARG A 308 -30.50 27.15 13.43
CA ARG A 308 -29.80 28.45 13.57
C ARG A 308 -28.29 28.28 13.75
N LEU A 309 -27.85 27.22 14.43
CA LEU A 309 -26.44 26.90 14.63
C LEU A 309 -25.82 26.14 13.45
N GLY A 310 -26.62 25.72 12.46
CA GLY A 310 -26.16 24.87 11.36
C GLY A 310 -25.82 23.44 11.78
N LEU A 311 -26.26 23.00 12.97
CA LEU A 311 -25.99 21.66 13.49
C LEU A 311 -26.67 20.61 12.61
N THR A 312 -25.88 19.74 11.97
CA THR A 312 -26.38 18.67 11.11
C THR A 312 -25.87 17.32 11.60
N LEU A 313 -26.77 16.53 12.19
CA LEU A 313 -26.50 15.16 12.60
C LEU A 313 -27.20 14.20 11.65
N ASP A 314 -26.44 13.62 10.73
CA ASP A 314 -26.90 12.63 9.76
C ASP A 314 -25.99 11.40 9.74
N TYR A 315 -26.30 10.45 8.85
CA TYR A 315 -25.53 9.23 8.65
C TYR A 315 -24.39 9.41 7.64
N ASP A 316 -24.04 10.63 7.21
CA ASP A 316 -22.84 10.83 6.41
C ASP A 316 -21.61 10.59 7.28
N PHE A 317 -20.74 9.68 6.88
CA PHE A 317 -19.50 9.39 7.60
C PHE A 317 -18.52 10.57 7.66
N ASN A 318 -18.76 11.64 6.88
CA ASN A 318 -18.05 12.93 6.97
C ASN A 318 -18.89 14.01 7.68
N GLY A 319 -20.02 13.63 8.27
CA GLY A 319 -20.94 14.51 8.99
C GLY A 319 -20.54 14.69 10.45
N GLU A 320 -21.14 15.70 11.07
CA GLU A 320 -20.82 16.11 12.45
C GLU A 320 -21.08 14.99 13.47
N ALA A 321 -22.07 14.12 13.23
CA ALA A 321 -22.36 12.96 14.09
C ALA A 321 -21.18 11.97 14.18
N TYR A 322 -20.48 11.72 13.08
CA TYR A 322 -19.30 10.86 13.10
C TYR A 322 -18.07 11.55 13.72
N TYR A 323 -18.02 12.89 13.69
CA TYR A 323 -16.98 13.65 14.37
C TYR A 323 -17.12 13.66 15.90
N THR A 324 -18.26 13.29 16.48
CA THR A 324 -18.44 13.24 17.93
C THR A 324 -18.16 11.85 18.53
N VAL A 325 -18.14 10.79 17.72
CA VAL A 325 -17.81 9.42 18.15
C VAL A 325 -16.31 9.10 17.98
N SER A 326 -15.90 7.89 18.34
CA SER A 326 -14.51 7.45 18.25
C SER A 326 -14.33 6.18 17.41
N GLY A 327 -13.09 5.84 17.05
CA GLY A 327 -12.74 4.63 16.32
C GLY A 327 -13.07 4.68 14.82
N GLN A 328 -13.29 5.86 14.25
CA GLN A 328 -13.72 6.05 12.86
C GLN A 328 -12.56 6.41 11.91
N ASN A 329 -11.38 6.72 12.45
CA ASN A 329 -10.19 7.13 11.69
C ASN A 329 -9.11 6.03 11.64
N SER A 330 -9.48 4.79 11.96
CA SER A 330 -8.63 3.60 11.79
C SER A 330 -9.43 2.41 11.29
N ASN A 331 -8.74 1.52 10.59
CA ASN A 331 -9.16 0.14 10.46
C ASN A 331 -8.70 -0.61 11.71
N ASN A 332 -9.55 -1.48 12.25
CA ASN A 332 -9.23 -2.27 13.42
C ASN A 332 -9.13 -3.74 13.02
N SER A 333 -8.15 -4.48 13.54
CA SER A 333 -8.03 -5.90 13.26
C SER A 333 -7.59 -6.69 14.49
N VAL A 334 -8.19 -7.87 14.66
CA VAL A 334 -7.76 -8.83 15.68
C VAL A 334 -6.76 -9.81 15.09
N ARG A 335 -5.74 -10.14 15.86
CA ARG A 335 -4.70 -11.10 15.47
C ARG A 335 -4.95 -12.45 16.13
N ILE A 336 -5.21 -13.45 15.30
CA ILE A 336 -5.76 -14.73 15.71
C ILE A 336 -4.70 -15.83 15.49
N PRO A 337 -4.19 -16.46 16.55
CA PRO A 337 -3.26 -17.58 16.42
C PRO A 337 -3.99 -18.88 16.07
N ASP A 338 -3.28 -19.85 15.49
CA ASP A 338 -3.86 -21.16 15.15
C ASP A 338 -4.42 -21.89 16.39
N ALA A 339 -3.81 -21.67 17.57
CA ALA A 339 -4.26 -22.22 18.84
C ALA A 339 -5.68 -21.78 19.24
N PHE A 340 -6.15 -20.63 18.76
CA PHE A 340 -7.54 -20.20 18.99
C PHE A 340 -8.53 -21.07 18.19
N PHE A 341 -8.18 -21.43 16.95
CA PHE A 341 -8.99 -22.35 16.17
C PHE A 341 -8.99 -23.76 16.77
N ASP A 342 -7.86 -24.20 17.33
CA ASP A 342 -7.82 -25.46 18.10
C ASP A 342 -8.75 -25.43 19.33
N ALA A 343 -8.87 -24.27 19.99
CA ALA A 343 -9.81 -24.09 21.09
C ALA A 343 -11.27 -24.04 20.59
N LEU A 344 -11.53 -23.37 19.46
CA LEU A 344 -12.86 -23.27 18.85
C LEU A 344 -13.40 -24.64 18.42
N ASP A 345 -12.57 -25.45 17.77
CA ASP A 345 -12.92 -26.80 17.29
C ASP A 345 -13.27 -27.74 18.46
N ARG A 346 -12.68 -27.50 19.64
CA ARG A 346 -12.89 -28.30 20.86
C ARG A 346 -13.92 -27.70 21.82
N ASP A 347 -14.56 -26.59 21.44
CA ASP A 347 -15.45 -25.82 22.30
C ASP A 347 -14.83 -25.43 23.66
N ALA A 348 -13.53 -25.12 23.63
CA ALA A 348 -12.71 -24.87 24.81
C ALA A 348 -12.75 -23.39 25.27
N ASP A 349 -12.13 -23.17 26.43
CA ASP A 349 -11.94 -21.85 27.00
C ASP A 349 -10.74 -21.13 26.36
N TRP A 350 -10.77 -19.79 26.40
CA TRP A 350 -9.72 -18.90 25.92
C TRP A 350 -9.31 -17.93 27.03
N ASN A 351 -8.02 -17.89 27.37
CA ASN A 351 -7.51 -17.06 28.46
C ASN A 351 -7.03 -15.71 27.95
N LEU A 352 -7.43 -14.65 28.65
CA LEU A 352 -6.90 -13.30 28.50
C LEU A 352 -5.76 -13.08 29.50
N THR A 353 -4.70 -12.40 29.08
CA THR A 353 -3.43 -12.35 29.82
C THR A 353 -2.98 -10.91 30.06
N PHE A 354 -2.72 -10.56 31.32
CA PHE A 354 -2.16 -9.25 31.69
C PHE A 354 -0.78 -9.02 31.07
N ARG A 355 -0.52 -7.82 30.55
CA ARG A 355 0.73 -7.50 29.85
C ARG A 355 1.88 -7.19 30.80
N THR A 356 1.58 -6.75 32.02
CA THR A 356 2.59 -6.40 33.04
C THR A 356 3.20 -7.60 33.76
N ASN A 357 2.48 -8.73 33.85
CA ASN A 357 2.93 -9.88 34.65
C ASN A 357 2.66 -11.27 34.03
N GLY A 358 2.00 -11.34 32.86
CA GLY A 358 1.74 -12.60 32.16
C GLY A 358 0.72 -13.52 32.82
N LYS A 359 0.03 -13.09 33.88
CA LYS A 359 -1.00 -13.90 34.54
C LYS A 359 -2.32 -13.82 33.78
N VAL A 360 -3.07 -14.92 33.81
CA VAL A 360 -4.46 -14.95 33.32
C VAL A 360 -5.29 -13.96 34.13
N CYS A 361 -5.91 -13.00 33.45
CA CYS A 361 -6.80 -12.03 34.09
C CYS A 361 -8.26 -12.46 34.02
N ARG A 362 -8.66 -13.10 32.93
CA ARG A 362 -10.03 -13.57 32.69
C ARG A 362 -10.03 -14.70 31.67
N THR A 363 -11.03 -15.56 31.74
CA THR A 363 -11.23 -16.67 30.82
C THR A 363 -12.59 -16.50 30.14
N LEU A 364 -12.62 -16.65 28.82
CA LEU A 364 -13.81 -16.56 27.96
C LEU A 364 -14.07 -17.92 27.31
N LYS A 365 -15.28 -18.13 26.78
CA LYS A 365 -15.52 -19.24 25.83
C LYS A 365 -15.00 -18.83 24.46
N ALA A 366 -14.17 -19.67 23.83
CA ALA A 366 -13.61 -19.36 22.50
C ALA A 366 -14.73 -19.14 21.46
N ARG A 367 -15.78 -19.98 21.51
CA ARG A 367 -16.97 -19.83 20.67
C ARG A 367 -17.67 -18.49 20.85
N ALA A 368 -17.86 -18.05 22.11
CA ALA A 368 -18.54 -16.78 22.37
C ALA A 368 -17.76 -15.58 21.80
N LEU A 369 -16.44 -15.56 22.00
CA LEU A 369 -15.59 -14.50 21.43
C LEU A 369 -15.61 -14.52 19.89
N TRP A 370 -15.62 -15.70 19.27
CA TRP A 370 -15.73 -15.83 17.81
C TRP A 370 -17.07 -15.30 17.27
N GLU A 371 -18.17 -15.61 17.94
CA GLU A 371 -19.50 -15.08 17.59
C GLU A 371 -19.55 -13.55 17.74
N GLU A 372 -18.93 -12.98 18.77
CA GLU A 372 -18.84 -11.52 18.93
C GLU A 372 -18.05 -10.85 17.79
N ILE A 373 -16.92 -11.44 17.39
CA ILE A 373 -16.13 -10.95 16.25
C ILE A 373 -16.96 -11.00 14.97
N GLY A 374 -17.64 -12.13 14.72
CA GLY A 374 -18.52 -12.30 13.56
C GLY A 374 -19.67 -11.31 13.55
N PHE A 375 -20.32 -11.10 14.69
CA PHE A 375 -21.40 -10.13 14.86
C PHE A 375 -20.93 -8.69 14.61
N ALA A 376 -19.80 -8.29 15.19
CA ALA A 376 -19.24 -6.96 15.00
C ALA A 376 -18.87 -6.70 13.53
N ALA A 377 -18.19 -7.65 12.89
CA ALA A 377 -17.85 -7.58 11.47
C ALA A 377 -19.11 -7.49 10.58
N TRP A 378 -20.16 -8.26 10.87
CA TRP A 378 -21.44 -8.14 10.17
C TRP A 378 -22.10 -6.77 10.38
N ARG A 379 -22.05 -6.25 11.62
CA ARG A 379 -22.77 -5.03 12.02
C ARG A 379 -22.13 -3.75 11.51
N CYS A 380 -20.80 -3.69 11.46
CA CYS A 380 -20.05 -2.47 11.11
C CYS A 380 -18.77 -2.69 10.29
N ALA A 381 -18.54 -3.88 9.72
CA ALA A 381 -17.35 -4.24 8.93
C ALA A 381 -16.00 -4.21 9.69
N ASP A 382 -16.03 -4.14 11.02
CA ASP A 382 -14.85 -4.13 11.90
C ASP A 382 -15.13 -4.97 13.18
N PRO A 383 -14.09 -5.58 13.78
CA PRO A 383 -12.71 -5.60 13.32
C PRO A 383 -12.51 -6.60 12.16
N GLY A 384 -11.52 -6.33 11.30
CA GLY A 384 -10.96 -7.33 10.41
C GLY A 384 -10.20 -8.43 11.17
N VAL A 385 -9.78 -9.47 10.46
CA VAL A 385 -9.03 -10.59 11.04
C VAL A 385 -7.67 -10.74 10.38
N GLN A 386 -6.65 -11.04 11.18
CA GLN A 386 -5.29 -11.34 10.74
C GLN A 386 -4.83 -12.67 11.34
N TYR A 387 -4.57 -13.66 10.49
CA TYR A 387 -4.17 -15.00 10.93
C TYR A 387 -2.68 -15.03 11.31
N ASP A 388 -2.41 -14.66 12.55
CA ASP A 388 -1.08 -14.38 13.10
C ASP A 388 -0.05 -15.51 12.87
N THR A 389 -0.45 -16.75 13.13
CA THR A 389 0.45 -17.90 12.95
C THR A 389 0.69 -18.19 11.47
N THR A 390 -0.35 -18.13 10.63
CA THR A 390 -0.22 -18.32 9.18
C THR A 390 0.67 -17.24 8.55
N ILE A 391 0.50 -15.96 8.91
CA ILE A 391 1.35 -14.85 8.44
C ILE A 391 2.82 -15.14 8.75
N ASN A 392 3.12 -15.57 9.98
CA ASN A 392 4.50 -15.82 10.38
C ASN A 392 5.09 -17.13 9.83
N ALA A 393 4.26 -18.11 9.46
CA ALA A 393 4.72 -19.32 8.76
C ALA A 393 5.32 -18.98 7.37
N TRP A 394 4.83 -17.93 6.74
CA TRP A 394 5.32 -17.39 5.46
C TRP A 394 6.37 -16.28 5.62
N HIS A 395 6.84 -16.00 6.84
CA HIS A 395 7.83 -14.95 7.05
C HIS A 395 9.19 -15.35 6.47
N THR A 396 9.74 -14.46 5.64
CA THR A 396 11.08 -14.58 5.06
C THR A 396 12.21 -14.23 6.03
N CYS A 397 11.92 -13.51 7.13
CA CYS A 397 12.93 -13.06 8.09
C CYS A 397 12.63 -13.33 9.59
N PRO A 398 12.18 -14.55 9.97
CA PRO A 398 11.77 -14.85 11.34
C PRO A 398 12.90 -14.78 12.37
N ASN A 399 14.17 -14.89 11.95
CA ASN A 399 15.31 -14.78 12.86
C ASN A 399 15.65 -13.31 13.18
N SER A 400 14.97 -12.36 12.55
CA SER A 400 15.09 -10.92 12.81
C SER A 400 13.92 -10.34 13.61
N GLY A 401 12.89 -11.12 13.87
CA GLY A 401 11.74 -10.71 14.67
C GLY A 401 10.44 -11.35 14.18
N ARG A 402 9.37 -11.03 14.89
CA ARG A 402 8.02 -11.46 14.56
C ARG A 402 7.30 -10.40 13.73
N ILE A 403 6.47 -10.82 12.77
CA ILE A 403 5.48 -9.94 12.15
C ILE A 403 4.37 -9.72 13.15
N ASN A 404 4.27 -8.51 13.71
CA ASN A 404 3.31 -8.16 14.76
C ASN A 404 2.11 -7.36 14.24
N ALA A 405 2.21 -6.68 13.10
CA ALA A 405 1.09 -5.91 12.56
C ALA A 405 1.12 -5.89 11.04
N SER A 406 0.21 -5.11 10.46
CA SER A 406 0.20 -4.79 9.04
C SER A 406 0.14 -3.27 8.86
N ASN A 407 0.22 -2.81 7.61
CA ASN A 407 -0.18 -1.45 7.25
C ASN A 407 -1.73 -1.29 7.22
N PRO A 408 -2.28 -0.09 6.93
CA PRO A 408 -3.72 0.21 6.93
C PRO A 408 -4.63 -0.75 6.16
N CYS A 409 -4.19 -1.28 5.03
CA CYS A 409 -5.02 -2.12 4.15
C CYS A 409 -4.65 -3.61 4.23
N SER A 410 -3.79 -3.99 5.18
CA SER A 410 -3.43 -5.38 5.49
C SER A 410 -2.70 -6.15 4.37
N GLU A 411 -2.13 -5.46 3.38
CA GLU A 411 -1.39 -6.04 2.26
C GLU A 411 0.12 -6.16 2.52
N TYR A 412 0.67 -5.32 3.40
CA TYR A 412 2.07 -5.35 3.80
C TYR A 412 2.23 -5.99 5.19
N MET A 413 2.95 -7.11 5.24
CA MET A 413 3.15 -7.94 6.43
C MET A 413 4.65 -8.17 6.64
N PHE A 414 5.27 -7.40 7.52
CA PHE A 414 6.69 -7.53 7.81
C PHE A 414 7.01 -7.08 9.24
N LEU A 415 8.29 -6.97 9.57
CA LEU A 415 8.77 -6.58 10.89
C LEU A 415 8.27 -5.18 11.29
N ASP A 416 8.14 -4.97 12.59
CA ASP A 416 7.86 -3.63 13.13
C ASP A 416 8.92 -2.63 12.71
N ASN A 417 8.52 -1.36 12.65
CA ASN A 417 9.37 -0.23 12.25
C ASN A 417 9.99 -0.42 10.86
N THR A 418 9.21 -0.93 9.91
CA THR A 418 9.61 -1.05 8.50
C THR A 418 8.60 -0.40 7.57
N ALA A 419 9.00 -0.13 6.33
CA ALA A 419 8.17 0.51 5.33
C ALA A 419 8.19 -0.24 4.00
N CYS A 420 7.11 -0.07 3.22
CA CYS A 420 6.97 -0.64 1.88
C CYS A 420 6.53 0.44 0.88
N ASN A 421 7.24 0.49 -0.24
CA ASN A 421 6.84 1.23 -1.42
C ASN A 421 6.13 0.26 -2.38
N LEU A 422 5.14 0.78 -3.12
CA LEU A 422 4.27 -0.04 -3.94
C LEU A 422 4.23 0.44 -5.39
N ALA A 423 3.97 -0.49 -6.29
CA ALA A 423 3.55 -0.20 -7.65
C ALA A 423 2.54 -1.26 -8.09
N SER A 424 1.76 -0.97 -9.13
CA SER A 424 0.82 -1.93 -9.69
C SER A 424 0.83 -1.88 -11.20
N ILE A 425 0.84 -3.06 -11.82
CA ILE A 425 0.71 -3.25 -13.27
C ILE A 425 -0.76 -3.41 -13.64
N ASN A 426 -1.25 -2.70 -14.66
CA ASN A 426 -2.59 -2.86 -15.21
C ASN A 426 -2.60 -4.06 -16.18
N LEU A 427 -3.14 -5.21 -15.73
CA LEU A 427 -3.14 -6.44 -16.52
C LEU A 427 -3.89 -6.29 -17.85
N LEU A 428 -4.92 -5.44 -17.90
CA LEU A 428 -5.73 -5.26 -19.09
C LEU A 428 -4.96 -4.59 -20.23
N ARG A 429 -3.94 -3.78 -19.93
CA ARG A 429 -3.05 -3.18 -20.94
C ARG A 429 -2.14 -4.21 -21.62
N LEU A 430 -2.06 -5.42 -21.09
CA LEU A 430 -1.26 -6.53 -21.59
C LEU A 430 -2.13 -7.69 -22.11
N TYR A 431 -3.43 -7.48 -22.22
CA TYR A 431 -4.39 -8.47 -22.72
C TYR A 431 -5.04 -7.99 -24.02
N ASP A 432 -5.06 -8.85 -25.03
CA ASP A 432 -5.80 -8.63 -26.27
C ASP A 432 -7.09 -9.45 -26.27
N SER A 433 -8.23 -8.77 -26.20
CA SER A 433 -9.55 -9.40 -26.16
C SER A 433 -9.98 -10.05 -27.49
N ARG A 434 -9.39 -9.66 -28.62
CA ARG A 434 -9.69 -10.24 -29.94
C ARG A 434 -9.03 -11.60 -30.11
N THR A 435 -7.74 -11.68 -29.80
CA THR A 435 -6.97 -12.92 -29.89
C THR A 435 -7.06 -13.76 -28.62
N ARG A 436 -7.56 -13.18 -27.52
CA ARG A 436 -7.57 -13.76 -26.16
C ARG A 436 -6.19 -14.18 -25.69
N THR A 437 -5.17 -13.40 -26.07
CA THR A 437 -3.78 -13.64 -25.67
C THR A 437 -3.37 -12.64 -24.59
N PHE A 438 -2.56 -13.11 -23.64
CA PHE A 438 -1.91 -12.25 -22.66
C PHE A 438 -0.41 -12.12 -22.98
N ASP A 439 0.09 -10.90 -23.07
CA ASP A 439 1.49 -10.60 -23.38
C ASP A 439 2.37 -10.83 -22.14
N VAL A 440 2.73 -12.09 -21.93
CA VAL A 440 3.54 -12.52 -20.79
C VAL A 440 4.96 -11.94 -20.84
N GLU A 441 5.54 -11.73 -22.03
CA GLU A 441 6.90 -11.21 -22.17
C GLU A 441 6.99 -9.76 -21.71
N ARG A 442 6.05 -8.91 -22.13
CA ARG A 442 5.97 -7.53 -21.66
C ARG A 442 5.57 -7.44 -20.20
N TYR A 443 4.79 -8.41 -19.69
CA TYR A 443 4.49 -8.50 -18.27
C TYR A 443 5.74 -8.75 -17.43
N GLU A 444 6.53 -9.77 -17.78
CA GLU A 444 7.79 -10.09 -17.10
C GLU A 444 8.78 -8.92 -17.17
N HIS A 445 8.87 -8.25 -18.32
CA HIS A 445 9.74 -7.08 -18.48
C HIS A 445 9.29 -5.90 -17.60
N ALA A 446 7.98 -5.64 -17.52
CA ALA A 446 7.44 -4.64 -16.60
C ALA A 446 7.74 -5.01 -15.13
N ILE A 447 7.63 -6.29 -14.76
CA ILE A 447 7.96 -6.77 -13.42
C ILE A 447 9.42 -6.52 -13.07
N ASP A 448 10.34 -6.84 -13.98
CA ASP A 448 11.78 -6.65 -13.77
C ASP A 448 12.09 -5.15 -13.56
N LEU A 449 11.60 -4.28 -14.45
CA LEU A 449 11.83 -2.83 -14.36
C LEU A 449 11.22 -2.20 -13.10
N TRP A 450 9.98 -2.57 -12.74
CA TRP A 450 9.34 -2.01 -11.55
C TRP A 450 9.93 -2.54 -10.25
N THR A 451 10.48 -3.76 -10.24
CA THR A 451 11.26 -4.26 -9.10
C THR A 451 12.49 -3.36 -8.87
N ILE A 452 13.17 -2.95 -9.94
CA ILE A 452 14.33 -2.03 -9.87
C ILE A 452 13.89 -0.63 -9.38
N VAL A 453 12.76 -0.10 -9.88
CA VAL A 453 12.22 1.19 -9.42
C VAL A 453 11.96 1.18 -7.92
N LEU A 454 11.31 0.14 -7.41
CA LEU A 454 10.98 0.02 -6.00
C LEU A 454 12.25 -0.13 -5.15
N GLU A 455 13.24 -0.89 -5.61
CA GLU A 455 14.53 -1.03 -4.94
C GLU A 455 15.32 0.30 -4.87
N ILE A 456 15.39 1.05 -5.98
CA ILE A 456 15.98 2.40 -6.01
C ILE A 456 15.23 3.33 -5.05
N SER A 457 13.91 3.17 -4.97
CA SER A 457 13.05 3.98 -4.11
C SER A 457 13.27 3.72 -2.62
N VAL A 458 13.77 2.55 -2.21
CA VAL A 458 14.22 2.29 -0.83
C VAL A 458 15.44 3.15 -0.51
N MET A 459 16.41 3.17 -1.43
CA MET A 459 17.69 3.86 -1.27
C MET A 459 17.55 5.38 -1.20
N MET A 460 16.65 5.98 -1.97
CA MET A 460 16.48 7.43 -2.00
C MET A 460 15.68 7.98 -0.80
N ALA A 461 14.98 7.12 -0.06
CA ALA A 461 13.92 7.54 0.83
C ALA A 461 14.39 8.13 2.16
N ALA A 462 13.53 8.99 2.71
CA ALA A 462 13.54 9.42 4.10
C ALA A 462 12.32 8.85 4.87
N PHE A 463 12.50 8.66 6.16
CA PHE A 463 11.61 7.95 7.09
C PHE A 463 11.38 8.77 8.37
N PRO A 464 10.27 8.57 9.10
CA PRO A 464 9.86 9.45 10.21
C PRO A 464 10.65 9.26 11.51
N SER A 465 11.48 8.22 11.62
CA SER A 465 12.35 7.93 12.76
C SER A 465 13.61 7.16 12.33
N ARG A 466 14.64 7.19 13.18
CA ARG A 466 15.93 6.53 12.94
C ARG A 466 15.76 5.02 12.75
N GLU A 467 15.00 4.39 13.63
CA GLU A 467 14.76 2.94 13.60
C GLU A 467 14.08 2.51 12.28
N ILE A 468 13.11 3.29 11.80
CA ILE A 468 12.42 2.98 10.54
C ILE A 468 13.36 3.11 9.35
N ALA A 469 14.22 4.12 9.33
CA ALA A 469 15.23 4.26 8.28
C ALA A 469 16.22 3.09 8.28
N GLU A 470 16.69 2.69 9.47
CA GLU A 470 17.64 1.57 9.63
C GLU A 470 17.05 0.26 9.12
N LEU A 471 15.89 -0.14 9.65
CA LEU A 471 15.29 -1.44 9.32
C LEU A 471 14.77 -1.47 7.88
N SER A 472 14.17 -0.39 7.38
CA SER A 472 13.72 -0.32 5.98
C SER A 472 14.88 -0.44 5.01
N TYR A 473 16.04 0.16 5.31
CA TYR A 473 17.25 0.00 4.50
C TYR A 473 17.90 -1.38 4.65
N ARG A 474 17.85 -1.96 5.87
CA ARG A 474 18.41 -3.28 6.17
C ARG A 474 17.67 -4.43 5.47
N PHE A 475 16.35 -4.34 5.34
CA PHE A 475 15.50 -5.40 4.78
C PHE A 475 14.96 -5.12 3.37
N ARG A 476 14.90 -3.85 2.96
CA ARG A 476 14.62 -3.44 1.58
C ARG A 476 13.32 -4.02 1.02
N THR A 477 12.25 -3.92 1.81
CA THR A 477 10.94 -4.48 1.48
C THR A 477 10.23 -3.68 0.37
N LEU A 478 9.72 -4.41 -0.62
CA LEU A 478 8.99 -3.89 -1.78
C LEU A 478 7.58 -4.47 -1.83
N GLY A 479 6.72 -3.80 -2.61
CA GLY A 479 5.34 -4.21 -2.82
C GLY A 479 4.88 -4.00 -4.25
N LEU A 480 5.45 -4.76 -5.19
CA LEU A 480 4.94 -4.82 -6.55
C LEU A 480 3.66 -5.67 -6.61
N GLY A 481 2.62 -5.13 -7.23
CA GLY A 481 1.33 -5.77 -7.41
C GLY A 481 0.80 -5.64 -8.83
N TYR A 482 -0.47 -6.00 -9.01
CA TYR A 482 -1.22 -5.71 -10.22
C TYR A 482 -2.63 -5.23 -9.90
N ALA A 483 -3.30 -4.69 -10.91
CA ALA A 483 -4.71 -4.34 -10.90
C ALA A 483 -5.42 -4.89 -12.14
N ASN A 484 -6.74 -4.75 -12.13
CA ASN A 484 -7.60 -4.94 -13.28
C ASN A 484 -7.81 -6.40 -13.75
N ILE A 485 -7.57 -7.38 -12.87
CA ILE A 485 -7.78 -8.79 -13.22
C ILE A 485 -9.26 -9.11 -13.45
N GLY A 486 -10.18 -8.50 -12.69
CA GLY A 486 -11.61 -8.75 -12.84
C GLY A 486 -12.11 -8.37 -14.23
N ALA A 487 -11.70 -7.20 -14.74
CA ALA A 487 -12.03 -6.76 -16.09
C ALA A 487 -11.40 -7.64 -17.17
N MET A 488 -10.14 -8.05 -16.99
CA MET A 488 -9.46 -8.95 -17.91
C MET A 488 -10.18 -10.30 -18.01
N LEU A 489 -10.54 -10.90 -16.86
CA LEU A 489 -11.32 -12.15 -16.83
C LEU A 489 -12.68 -11.98 -17.51
N MET A 490 -13.35 -10.85 -17.27
CA MET A 490 -14.63 -10.53 -17.91
C MET A 490 -14.50 -10.46 -19.44
N GLN A 491 -13.48 -9.75 -19.97
CA GLN A 491 -13.22 -9.68 -21.41
C GLN A 491 -12.78 -11.02 -22.01
N ALA A 492 -12.16 -11.90 -21.22
CA ALA A 492 -11.84 -13.27 -21.62
C ALA A 492 -13.06 -14.21 -21.57
N GLY A 493 -14.20 -13.76 -21.06
CA GLY A 493 -15.38 -14.59 -20.87
C GLY A 493 -15.16 -15.69 -19.82
N ILE A 494 -14.38 -15.37 -18.78
CA ILE A 494 -14.06 -16.22 -17.62
C ILE A 494 -14.75 -15.62 -16.39
N ALA A 495 -15.61 -16.40 -15.74
CA ALA A 495 -16.27 -15.95 -14.51
C ALA A 495 -15.25 -15.76 -13.38
N TYR A 496 -15.40 -14.68 -12.60
CA TYR A 496 -14.48 -14.35 -11.50
C TYR A 496 -14.42 -15.47 -10.44
N ASP A 497 -15.59 -15.90 -9.94
CA ASP A 497 -15.70 -17.07 -9.07
C ASP A 497 -15.79 -18.36 -9.90
N SER A 498 -14.66 -18.78 -10.45
CA SER A 498 -14.55 -20.05 -11.17
C SER A 498 -13.16 -20.66 -11.03
N GLU A 499 -13.04 -21.97 -11.27
CA GLU A 499 -11.73 -22.62 -11.30
C GLU A 499 -10.81 -22.05 -12.38
N PRO A 500 -11.28 -21.77 -13.62
CA PRO A 500 -10.45 -21.08 -14.61
C PRO A 500 -10.01 -19.69 -14.16
N GLY A 501 -10.89 -18.92 -13.51
CA GLY A 501 -10.55 -17.59 -12.97
C GLY A 501 -9.44 -17.67 -11.92
N ARG A 502 -9.55 -18.60 -10.96
CA ARG A 502 -8.53 -18.87 -9.95
C ARG A 502 -7.21 -19.36 -10.57
N ALA A 503 -7.26 -20.22 -11.60
CA ALA A 503 -6.07 -20.72 -12.27
C ALA A 503 -5.30 -19.59 -13.00
N VAL A 504 -6.01 -18.71 -13.72
CA VAL A 504 -5.41 -17.53 -14.37
C VAL A 504 -4.79 -16.59 -13.34
N CYS A 505 -5.53 -16.29 -12.26
CA CYS A 505 -5.03 -15.48 -11.15
C CYS A 505 -3.76 -16.08 -10.52
N GLY A 506 -3.75 -17.39 -10.28
CA GLY A 506 -2.60 -18.13 -9.77
C GLY A 506 -1.39 -18.04 -10.69
N MET A 507 -1.56 -18.23 -12.00
CA MET A 507 -0.47 -18.10 -12.98
C MET A 507 0.13 -16.68 -13.01
N LEU A 508 -0.70 -15.65 -13.14
CA LEU A 508 -0.22 -14.27 -13.21
C LEU A 508 0.44 -13.81 -11.90
N THR A 509 -0.13 -14.19 -10.75
CA THR A 509 0.48 -13.91 -9.43
C THR A 509 1.80 -14.67 -9.26
N ALA A 510 1.88 -15.93 -9.69
CA ALA A 510 3.12 -16.69 -9.63
C ALA A 510 4.22 -16.06 -10.48
N ILE A 511 3.90 -15.57 -11.68
CA ILE A 511 4.85 -14.83 -12.53
C ILE A 511 5.28 -13.53 -11.83
N LEU A 512 4.33 -12.72 -11.33
CA LEU A 512 4.61 -11.48 -10.60
C LEU A 512 5.66 -11.69 -9.50
N THR A 513 5.39 -12.62 -8.60
CA THR A 513 6.22 -12.84 -7.40
C THR A 513 7.51 -13.59 -7.74
N GLY A 514 7.44 -14.65 -8.55
CA GLY A 514 8.63 -15.41 -8.97
C GLY A 514 9.62 -14.54 -9.73
N ARG A 515 9.15 -13.78 -10.73
CA ARG A 515 10.02 -12.87 -11.50
C ARG A 515 10.57 -11.73 -10.65
N SER A 516 9.79 -11.16 -9.74
CA SER A 516 10.30 -10.10 -8.87
C SER A 516 11.39 -10.62 -7.91
N TYR A 517 11.25 -11.83 -7.35
CA TYR A 517 12.34 -12.47 -6.58
C TYR A 517 13.53 -12.86 -7.44
N ARG A 518 13.33 -13.35 -8.67
CA ARG A 518 14.42 -13.58 -9.63
C ARG A 518 15.19 -12.29 -9.92
N MET A 519 14.50 -11.18 -10.17
CA MET A 519 15.15 -9.88 -10.38
C MET A 519 15.86 -9.39 -9.11
N SER A 520 15.27 -9.62 -7.94
CA SER A 520 15.92 -9.34 -6.65
C SER A 520 17.21 -10.15 -6.45
N ALA A 521 17.22 -11.43 -6.83
CA ALA A 521 18.41 -12.27 -6.76
C ALA A 521 19.48 -11.85 -7.80
N ALA A 522 19.05 -11.42 -8.99
CA ALA A 522 19.95 -10.84 -9.99
C ALA A 522 20.61 -9.56 -9.48
N MET A 523 19.84 -8.65 -8.86
CA MET A 523 20.40 -7.45 -8.20
C MET A 523 21.34 -7.83 -7.05
N ALA A 524 21.06 -8.89 -6.30
CA ALA A 524 21.95 -9.36 -5.24
C ALA A 524 23.31 -9.84 -5.77
N GLY A 525 23.34 -10.44 -6.96
CA GLY A 525 24.59 -10.85 -7.61
C GLY A 525 25.52 -9.68 -7.94
N GLU A 526 24.96 -8.51 -8.22
CA GLU A 526 25.72 -7.31 -8.60
C GLU A 526 25.97 -6.37 -7.41
N LEU A 527 24.98 -6.20 -6.53
CA LEU A 527 24.95 -5.18 -5.47
C LEU A 527 25.03 -5.77 -4.05
N GLY A 528 25.02 -7.10 -3.94
CA GLY A 528 24.92 -7.84 -2.67
C GLY A 528 23.48 -8.01 -2.19
N ALA A 529 23.26 -9.09 -1.44
CA ALA A 529 21.99 -9.34 -0.76
C ALA A 529 21.65 -8.26 0.29
N PHE A 530 20.39 -8.17 0.73
CA PHE A 530 20.04 -7.28 1.84
C PHE A 530 20.79 -7.67 3.13
N ALA A 531 21.12 -6.69 3.97
CA ALA A 531 21.99 -6.91 5.14
C ALA A 531 21.41 -7.89 6.18
N GLY A 532 20.09 -8.06 6.21
CA GLY A 532 19.41 -9.06 7.04
C GLY A 532 19.33 -10.48 6.44
N TYR A 533 19.91 -10.73 5.26
CA TYR A 533 19.70 -11.98 4.52
C TYR A 533 20.35 -13.19 5.20
N GLU A 534 21.63 -13.11 5.55
CA GLU A 534 22.39 -14.29 5.99
C GLU A 534 21.78 -14.99 7.22
N PRO A 535 21.38 -14.28 8.29
CA PRO A 535 20.70 -14.91 9.42
C PRO A 535 19.35 -15.55 9.03
N ASN A 536 18.74 -15.13 7.92
CA ASN A 536 17.42 -15.56 7.47
C ASN A 536 17.45 -16.42 6.21
N ARG A 537 18.63 -16.78 5.70
CA ARG A 537 18.82 -17.46 4.41
C ARG A 537 17.92 -18.68 4.25
N GLU A 538 17.96 -19.59 5.22
CA GLU A 538 17.18 -20.82 5.16
C GLU A 538 15.68 -20.59 5.29
N ALA A 539 15.25 -19.62 6.11
CA ALA A 539 13.85 -19.27 6.24
C ALA A 539 13.29 -18.64 4.95
N MET A 540 14.07 -17.78 4.30
CA MET A 540 13.70 -17.19 3.03
C MET A 540 13.66 -18.25 1.92
N LEU A 541 14.68 -19.11 1.80
CA LEU A 541 14.70 -20.17 0.80
C LEU A 541 13.57 -21.19 1.01
N ARG A 542 13.17 -21.47 2.25
CA ARG A 542 11.96 -22.25 2.57
C ARG A 542 10.70 -21.64 1.95
N VAL A 543 10.50 -20.33 2.12
CA VAL A 543 9.36 -19.60 1.54
C VAL A 543 9.39 -19.69 0.02
N ILE A 544 10.55 -19.49 -0.60
CA ILE A 544 10.72 -19.60 -2.06
C ILE A 544 10.40 -21.03 -2.54
N ARG A 545 10.88 -22.07 -1.87
CA ARG A 545 10.58 -23.47 -2.19
C ARG A 545 9.09 -23.79 -2.06
N ASN A 546 8.43 -23.30 -1.02
CA ASN A 546 6.99 -23.50 -0.83
C ASN A 546 6.16 -22.84 -1.94
N HIS A 547 6.49 -21.61 -2.35
CA HIS A 547 5.84 -20.97 -3.48
C HIS A 547 6.11 -21.70 -4.81
N ARG A 548 7.36 -22.15 -5.02
CA ARG A 548 7.74 -22.97 -6.17
C ARG A 548 6.88 -24.24 -6.26
N LEU A 549 6.73 -24.97 -5.15
CA LEU A 549 5.87 -26.17 -5.11
C LEU A 549 4.43 -25.85 -5.53
N ALA A 550 3.85 -24.76 -5.02
CA ALA A 550 2.50 -24.34 -5.38
C ALA A 550 2.37 -23.94 -6.87
N ALA A 551 3.38 -23.25 -7.41
CA ALA A 551 3.45 -22.89 -8.82
C ALA A 551 3.54 -24.12 -9.73
N HIS A 552 4.26 -25.16 -9.30
CA HIS A 552 4.37 -26.46 -9.98
C HIS A 552 3.17 -27.39 -9.76
N GLY A 553 2.09 -26.92 -9.11
CA GLY A 553 0.86 -27.70 -8.97
C GLY A 553 0.87 -28.70 -7.80
N GLU A 554 1.80 -28.58 -6.84
CA GLU A 554 1.93 -29.56 -5.75
C GLU A 554 0.67 -29.56 -4.86
N PRO A 555 0.00 -30.72 -4.68
CA PRO A 555 -1.26 -30.81 -3.95
C PRO A 555 -1.17 -30.38 -2.48
N ARG A 556 -2.25 -29.80 -1.95
CA ARG A 556 -2.34 -29.32 -0.55
C ARG A 556 -2.10 -30.42 0.49
N ASN A 557 -2.39 -31.68 0.20
CA ASN A 557 -2.14 -32.78 1.13
C ASN A 557 -0.67 -33.25 1.12
N SER A 558 0.16 -32.72 0.21
CA SER A 558 1.57 -33.09 0.09
C SER A 558 2.38 -32.77 1.35
N LYS A 559 3.30 -33.68 1.68
CA LYS A 559 4.29 -33.51 2.75
C LYS A 559 5.53 -32.74 2.30
N LYS A 560 5.62 -32.33 1.03
CA LYS A 560 6.77 -31.57 0.50
C LYS A 560 6.79 -30.12 0.97
N TYR A 561 5.63 -29.54 1.31
CA TYR A 561 5.57 -28.20 1.88
C TYR A 561 6.27 -28.15 3.23
N GLU A 562 7.20 -27.22 3.39
CA GLU A 562 8.04 -27.08 4.56
C GLU A 562 7.38 -26.14 5.59
N ASN A 563 7.16 -26.64 6.80
CA ASN A 563 6.68 -25.88 7.96
C ASN A 563 5.39 -25.06 7.74
N LEU A 564 4.43 -25.62 7.00
CA LEU A 564 3.11 -25.02 6.79
C LEU A 564 2.00 -25.90 7.36
N ARG A 565 1.24 -25.36 8.34
CA ARG A 565 -0.03 -25.93 8.79
C ARG A 565 -1.11 -25.72 7.72
N VAL A 566 -1.30 -24.46 7.30
CA VAL A 566 -2.23 -24.09 6.22
C VAL A 566 -1.43 -24.00 4.92
N ARG A 567 -1.60 -24.99 4.05
CA ARG A 567 -0.90 -25.08 2.76
C ARG A 567 -1.67 -24.33 1.65
N PRO A 568 -0.97 -23.70 0.69
CA PRO A 568 -1.58 -22.82 -0.30
C PRO A 568 -2.40 -23.59 -1.33
N ILE A 569 -3.35 -22.93 -2.00
CA ILE A 569 -4.03 -23.51 -3.17
C ILE A 569 -3.05 -23.47 -4.35
N PRO A 570 -2.65 -24.62 -4.93
CA PRO A 570 -1.71 -24.63 -6.06
C PRO A 570 -2.40 -24.24 -7.37
N ILE A 571 -1.60 -23.92 -8.39
CA ILE A 571 -2.12 -23.73 -9.76
C ILE A 571 -2.69 -25.06 -10.25
N ASN A 572 -3.89 -25.04 -10.84
CA ASN A 572 -4.48 -26.25 -11.42
C ASN A 572 -3.90 -26.51 -12.82
N HIS A 573 -2.78 -27.25 -12.87
CA HIS A 573 -2.07 -27.59 -14.11
C HIS A 573 -2.93 -28.43 -15.06
N SER A 574 -3.69 -29.40 -14.53
CA SER A 574 -4.55 -30.28 -15.35
C SER A 574 -5.61 -29.48 -16.09
N LEU A 575 -6.31 -28.58 -15.40
CA LEU A 575 -7.31 -27.70 -16.01
C LEU A 575 -6.75 -26.88 -17.18
N ILE A 576 -5.51 -26.41 -17.07
CA ILE A 576 -4.87 -25.62 -18.13
C ILE A 576 -4.47 -26.51 -19.32
N LYS A 577 -3.85 -27.67 -19.05
CA LYS A 577 -3.39 -28.61 -20.08
C LYS A 577 -4.53 -29.26 -20.84
N GLU A 578 -5.67 -29.43 -20.21
CA GLU A 578 -6.91 -29.96 -20.81
C GLU A 578 -7.71 -28.88 -21.57
N GLY A 579 -7.24 -27.63 -21.62
CA GLY A 579 -7.89 -26.55 -22.34
C GLY A 579 -9.09 -25.93 -21.61
N GLY A 580 -9.20 -26.12 -20.29
CA GLY A 580 -10.28 -25.58 -19.45
C GLY A 580 -10.22 -24.06 -19.21
N VAL A 581 -9.20 -23.37 -19.71
CA VAL A 581 -9.02 -21.91 -19.60
C VAL A 581 -9.14 -21.24 -20.96
N ARG A 582 -9.96 -20.18 -21.06
CA ARG A 582 -10.28 -19.49 -22.32
C ARG A 582 -9.23 -18.47 -22.79
N LEU A 583 -7.97 -18.63 -22.39
CA LEU A 583 -6.84 -17.84 -22.90
C LEU A 583 -6.11 -18.66 -23.96
N ALA A 584 -5.89 -18.06 -25.14
CA ALA A 584 -5.29 -18.76 -26.29
C ALA A 584 -3.85 -19.24 -26.02
N ASN A 585 -3.13 -18.58 -25.12
CA ASN A 585 -1.76 -18.93 -24.73
C ASN A 585 -1.63 -19.39 -23.26
N ALA A 586 -2.69 -19.97 -22.66
CA ALA A 586 -2.68 -20.39 -21.26
C ALA A 586 -1.53 -21.32 -20.88
N ALA A 587 -1.19 -22.30 -21.73
CA ALA A 587 -0.09 -23.24 -21.49
C ALA A 587 1.27 -22.51 -21.42
N ALA A 588 1.52 -21.55 -22.33
CA ALA A 588 2.74 -20.76 -22.29
C ALA A 588 2.83 -19.93 -20.99
N ILE A 589 1.73 -19.35 -20.54
CA ILE A 589 1.70 -18.60 -19.28
C ILE A 589 2.02 -19.53 -18.09
N LEU A 590 1.49 -20.76 -18.09
CA LEU A 590 1.79 -21.77 -17.06
C LEU A 590 3.27 -22.14 -17.01
N ASP A 591 3.89 -22.33 -18.17
CA ASP A 591 5.32 -22.64 -18.27
C ASP A 591 6.16 -21.49 -17.70
N ARG A 592 5.83 -20.24 -18.04
CA ARG A 592 6.48 -19.04 -17.48
C ARG A 592 6.26 -18.91 -15.98
N ALA A 593 5.07 -19.23 -15.47
CA ALA A 593 4.77 -19.22 -14.04
C ALA A 593 5.64 -20.22 -13.26
N SER A 594 5.87 -21.41 -13.80
CA SER A 594 6.71 -22.43 -13.18
C SER A 594 8.19 -22.04 -13.27
N ALA A 595 8.65 -21.61 -14.45
CA ALA A 595 10.04 -21.21 -14.70
C ALA A 595 10.47 -20.01 -13.83
N ALA A 596 9.59 -19.04 -13.61
CA ALA A 596 9.87 -17.87 -12.78
C ALA A 596 10.31 -18.26 -11.36
N TRP A 597 9.73 -19.32 -10.78
CA TRP A 597 10.10 -19.81 -9.45
C TRP A 597 11.32 -20.74 -9.46
N ASP A 598 11.55 -21.46 -10.55
CA ASP A 598 12.78 -22.24 -10.74
C ASP A 598 14.00 -21.30 -10.77
N GLU A 599 13.93 -20.25 -11.59
CA GLU A 599 15.00 -19.25 -11.71
C GLU A 599 15.18 -18.45 -10.41
N ALA A 600 14.09 -18.08 -9.72
CA ALA A 600 14.17 -17.37 -8.45
C ALA A 600 14.87 -18.20 -7.37
N LEU A 601 14.61 -19.52 -7.32
CA LEU A 601 15.27 -20.41 -6.38
C LEU A 601 16.75 -20.61 -6.76
N GLU A 602 17.05 -20.86 -8.03
CA GLU A 602 18.42 -21.08 -8.51
C GLU A 602 19.31 -19.86 -8.21
N LEU A 603 18.87 -18.67 -8.65
CA LEU A 603 19.61 -17.43 -8.40
C LEU A 603 19.65 -17.08 -6.92
N GLY A 604 18.56 -17.31 -6.20
CA GLY A 604 18.47 -17.07 -4.76
C GLY A 604 19.45 -17.91 -3.94
N ILE A 605 19.68 -19.18 -4.33
CA ILE A 605 20.69 -20.03 -3.71
C ILE A 605 22.10 -19.49 -3.98
N LYS A 606 22.34 -19.03 -5.21
CA LYS A 606 23.65 -18.60 -5.70
C LYS A 606 24.08 -17.22 -5.18
N HIS A 607 23.15 -16.27 -5.12
CA HIS A 607 23.44 -14.85 -4.88
C HIS A 607 22.74 -14.28 -3.64
N GLY A 608 21.79 -15.02 -3.06
CA GLY A 608 20.84 -14.46 -2.11
C GLY A 608 19.83 -13.55 -2.79
N PHE A 609 19.17 -12.69 -2.01
CA PHE A 609 18.16 -11.76 -2.50
C PHE A 609 18.47 -10.35 -2.07
N ARG A 610 18.18 -9.36 -2.91
CA ARG A 610 18.35 -7.94 -2.60
C ARG A 610 17.23 -7.41 -1.71
N ASN A 611 16.08 -8.10 -1.64
CA ASN A 611 14.86 -7.63 -1.00
C ASN A 611 14.25 -8.75 -0.17
N ALA A 612 13.93 -8.47 1.11
CA ALA A 612 13.31 -9.45 2.00
C ALA A 612 11.85 -9.78 1.64
N GLN A 613 11.19 -8.86 0.93
CA GLN A 613 9.84 -9.00 0.38
C GLN A 613 9.79 -8.22 -0.93
N THR A 614 9.10 -8.75 -1.95
CA THR A 614 9.07 -8.16 -3.29
C THR A 614 7.68 -7.74 -3.78
N THR A 615 6.62 -8.46 -3.37
CA THR A 615 5.28 -8.27 -3.92
C THR A 615 4.19 -8.17 -2.87
N VAL A 616 3.16 -7.36 -3.16
CA VAL A 616 1.88 -7.32 -2.44
C VAL A 616 0.75 -7.05 -3.44
N ILE A 617 -0.48 -7.39 -3.08
CA ILE A 617 -1.67 -6.96 -3.84
C ILE A 617 -2.36 -5.85 -3.05
N ALA A 618 -2.19 -4.61 -3.51
CA ALA A 618 -2.81 -3.45 -2.88
C ALA A 618 -4.23 -3.20 -3.44
N PRO A 619 -5.09 -2.45 -2.71
CA PRO A 619 -6.42 -2.09 -3.22
C PRO A 619 -6.40 -1.21 -4.47
N THR A 620 -5.33 -0.43 -4.70
CA THR A 620 -5.16 0.50 -5.84
C THR A 620 -6.24 1.59 -6.00
N GLY A 621 -7.04 1.90 -4.99
CA GLY A 621 -8.25 2.74 -5.13
C GLY A 621 -8.10 4.18 -5.67
N THR A 622 -6.88 4.70 -5.87
CA THR A 622 -6.63 5.96 -6.61
C THR A 622 -5.84 5.71 -7.88
N ILE A 623 -4.73 4.96 -7.80
CA ILE A 623 -3.86 4.71 -8.95
C ILE A 623 -4.53 3.84 -10.02
N GLY A 624 -5.47 2.96 -9.64
CA GLY A 624 -6.29 2.21 -10.58
C GLY A 624 -7.16 3.15 -11.42
N LEU A 625 -7.73 4.21 -10.83
CA LEU A 625 -8.47 5.23 -11.58
C LEU A 625 -7.55 6.06 -12.48
N LEU A 626 -6.33 6.36 -12.01
CA LEU A 626 -5.34 7.02 -12.87
C LEU A 626 -4.95 6.15 -14.06
N MET A 627 -4.89 4.83 -13.89
CA MET A 627 -4.54 3.88 -14.95
C MET A 627 -5.75 3.47 -15.83
N ASP A 628 -6.91 4.10 -15.64
CA ASP A 628 -8.17 3.71 -16.30
C ASP A 628 -8.48 2.20 -16.12
N CYS A 629 -8.24 1.67 -14.91
CA CYS A 629 -8.67 0.33 -14.56
C CYS A 629 -10.18 0.31 -14.29
N ASP A 630 -10.89 -0.63 -14.92
CA ASP A 630 -12.31 -0.87 -14.64
C ASP A 630 -12.48 -1.53 -13.25
N THR A 631 -11.55 -2.42 -12.90
CA THR A 631 -11.50 -3.12 -11.60
C THR A 631 -10.23 -2.79 -10.84
N THR A 632 -10.34 -2.60 -9.52
CA THR A 632 -9.22 -2.15 -8.67
C THR A 632 -8.55 -3.33 -7.99
N GLY A 633 -7.21 -3.40 -8.04
CA GLY A 633 -6.45 -4.49 -7.43
C GLY A 633 -6.88 -5.85 -8.00
N VAL A 634 -7.11 -6.81 -7.10
CA VAL A 634 -7.73 -8.09 -7.47
C VAL A 634 -9.25 -8.05 -7.48
N GLU A 635 -9.88 -7.03 -6.90
CA GLU A 635 -11.32 -7.02 -6.64
C GLU A 635 -12.15 -7.23 -7.93
N PRO A 636 -13.27 -7.95 -7.86
CA PRO A 636 -14.23 -7.98 -8.96
C PRO A 636 -14.83 -6.58 -9.15
N ASP A 637 -15.49 -6.37 -10.29
CA ASP A 637 -16.21 -5.13 -10.46
C ASP A 637 -17.39 -5.04 -9.49
N PHE A 638 -17.53 -3.89 -8.83
CA PHE A 638 -18.63 -3.64 -7.88
C PHE A 638 -19.95 -3.44 -8.63
N ALA A 639 -19.92 -2.70 -9.73
CA ALA A 639 -21.06 -2.42 -10.60
C ALA A 639 -20.57 -1.88 -11.94
N LEU A 640 -21.30 -2.21 -13.03
CA LEU A 640 -20.97 -1.75 -14.39
C LEU A 640 -21.07 -0.22 -14.56
N VAL A 641 -21.90 0.44 -13.74
CA VAL A 641 -21.96 1.90 -13.65
C VAL A 641 -21.91 2.27 -12.18
N LYS A 642 -20.94 3.11 -11.80
CA LYS A 642 -20.70 3.48 -10.40
C LYS A 642 -20.42 4.97 -10.24
N PHE A 643 -20.89 5.53 -9.13
CA PHE A 643 -20.64 6.92 -8.76
C PHE A 643 -19.76 6.95 -7.52
N LYS A 644 -18.58 7.55 -7.62
CA LYS A 644 -17.63 7.66 -6.52
C LYS A 644 -17.74 9.04 -5.87
N LYS A 645 -18.16 9.08 -4.61
CA LYS A 645 -18.07 10.28 -3.75
C LYS A 645 -16.61 10.48 -3.32
N LEU A 646 -16.08 11.69 -3.42
CA LEU A 646 -14.70 12.00 -3.01
C LEU A 646 -14.63 12.44 -1.54
N ALA A 647 -13.52 12.08 -0.88
CA ALA A 647 -13.16 12.65 0.42
C ALA A 647 -12.84 14.15 0.24
N GLY A 648 -13.76 15.02 0.65
CA GLY A 648 -13.73 16.47 0.43
C GLY A 648 -14.88 17.03 -0.42
N GLY A 649 -15.84 16.21 -0.85
CA GLY A 649 -17.00 16.64 -1.64
C GLY A 649 -16.87 16.35 -3.14
N GLY A 650 -18.02 16.23 -3.82
CA GLY A 650 -18.12 15.93 -5.25
C GLY A 650 -18.25 14.44 -5.62
N TYR A 651 -18.65 14.18 -6.87
CA TYR A 651 -18.86 12.84 -7.43
C TYR A 651 -18.14 12.67 -8.76
N PHE A 652 -17.57 11.47 -8.99
CA PHE A 652 -17.17 11.00 -10.32
C PHE A 652 -18.10 9.88 -10.78
N LYS A 653 -18.58 9.98 -12.02
CA LYS A 653 -19.18 8.83 -12.71
C LYS A 653 -18.05 7.99 -13.30
N ILE A 654 -18.06 6.69 -13.00
CA ILE A 654 -17.17 5.68 -13.56
C ILE A 654 -18.09 4.72 -14.31
N ALA A 655 -17.94 4.63 -15.62
CA ALA A 655 -18.79 3.87 -16.52
C ALA A 655 -17.97 3.32 -17.68
#